data_AF-A0A8H6WXF4-F1
#
_entry.id   AF-A0A8H6WXF4-F1
#
_cell.length_a   1.000
_cell.length_b   1.000
_cell.length_c   1.000
_cell.angle_alpha   90.00
_cell.angle_beta   90.00
_cell.angle_gamma   90.00
#
_symmetry.space_group_name_H-M   'P 1'
#
loop_
_entity.id
_entity.type
_entity.pdbx_description
1 polymer ?
#
loop_
_entity_poly.entity_id
_entity_poly.type
_entity_poly.pdbx_seq_one_letter_code
_entity_poly.pdbx_strand_id
1 'polypeptide(L)'
;MRPSGAIAVDFGPSERDSPPRTSDDFEQVPYPPSHWSSSHHEEELPLFSASEEKARRRVPKSAGPTPFASDLAQNLYDDEGKDVYNKPRSFKAYQSSGRPRQPPLPPPTSIKEFLLQNVEHVTPVIYTLLSCWTRFHRIGHSNMVVWDEAHFGKFGSHYLKREFYFDVHPPLGKMLVGLVGLLSGYDGSFEFKSGAEYPDSVPYVAMRVMLATFGVAMVPLGWYTAVELGMSQWACHLVALMVLCDVGWLCISRFILLDSMLLFFTLLTVFCMSKFHNQQYQSFSFDWWMWLSFTGISIGLTTSVKMIGLFVTALVGLYTIEDLWEKFGDLKMPVRDQVKHWGARVVCLIIVPFLVFMASFKIHFMVLNHSGPGDAQMSSLFQANLIGNDFSRNPLEVAIGSKVTLKNVGYGGGLLHSHVQTYPIGSMQQQITCYHYKDENNEWNLWPRWDEPAYSADAPIRFLKHNDVIRLSHGPTGRNLHSHTIPAPVTKLSHEVSCYGNQTIGDVHDHWVVEVVDDIKRGKREHVDRIHSLTTRLRFRHQYLGCYLRAANAVLPQWGFKQIEVTCTPENSPKDTHTYWNVESHWNERLPAGDTKYYRSPFFRDFWHLNVAMMTSNNALIPDPDKEDILASKPFDWPFMHLGLRMCGWGDGQAKYYLMGNPIVWWGGATSLAVSLGALAVYLFRQQRKYTDMDAHEWEHFLYVGKVAFFGWALHYVPFLIMGRVTYVHHYLPTLYFAVLMLAHLLDHFIFSSRRWTQRTKAISFGICAGSVVFCFWWFKGVAFGIDGPINEHKGLLWRKSWNIYTQ
;
A
#
# COMPACT_ATOMS: atom_id res chain seq x y z
N MET A 1 -57.01 17.47 5.07
CA MET A 1 -58.29 16.84 4.68
C MET A 1 -58.02 15.70 3.68
N ARG A 2 -58.95 14.76 3.51
CA ARG A 2 -58.97 13.67 2.49
C ARG A 2 -59.76 14.13 1.23
N PRO A 3 -59.99 13.34 0.14
CA PRO A 3 -59.60 11.96 -0.22
C PRO A 3 -58.79 11.96 -1.56
N SER A 4 -58.84 11.07 -2.58
CA SER A 4 -59.58 9.82 -2.90
C SER A 4 -58.96 9.06 -4.10
N GLY A 5 -58.99 7.72 -4.09
CA GLY A 5 -59.09 6.87 -5.30
C GLY A 5 -57.78 6.22 -5.82
N ALA A 6 -57.76 4.98 -6.31
CA ALA A 6 -58.83 3.97 -6.47
C ALA A 6 -58.32 2.51 -6.27
N ILE A 7 -59.22 1.52 -6.33
CA ILE A 7 -59.01 0.10 -5.96
C ILE A 7 -59.54 -0.84 -7.07
N ALA A 8 -58.97 -2.04 -7.24
CA ALA A 8 -59.56 -3.18 -7.97
C ALA A 8 -59.15 -4.54 -7.34
N VAL A 9 -60.10 -5.48 -7.24
CA VAL A 9 -60.10 -6.78 -6.50
C VAL A 9 -61.19 -7.68 -7.15
N ASP A 10 -61.23 -9.02 -7.16
CA ASP A 10 -60.41 -10.08 -6.53
C ASP A 10 -59.61 -10.91 -7.60
N PHE A 11 -59.48 -12.25 -7.69
CA PHE A 11 -60.18 -13.43 -7.15
C PHE A 11 -59.22 -14.56 -6.73
N GLY A 12 -59.56 -15.29 -5.64
CA GLY A 12 -58.87 -16.49 -5.15
C GLY A 12 -59.24 -17.81 -5.87
N PRO A 13 -59.25 -19.01 -5.21
CA PRO A 13 -59.59 -19.23 -3.79
C PRO A 13 -58.73 -20.26 -2.98
N SER A 14 -58.99 -20.34 -1.66
CA SER A 14 -58.92 -21.54 -0.77
C SER A 14 -57.53 -22.18 -0.45
N GLU A 15 -57.21 -22.69 0.75
CA GLU A 15 -57.83 -22.59 2.09
C GLU A 15 -56.83 -22.98 3.22
N ARG A 16 -57.20 -22.71 4.49
CA ARG A 16 -56.71 -23.30 5.77
C ARG A 16 -55.36 -22.88 6.40
N ASP A 17 -55.50 -21.93 7.34
CA ASP A 17 -55.20 -22.08 8.77
C ASP A 17 -53.77 -22.35 9.29
N SER A 18 -53.06 -21.29 9.69
CA SER A 18 -52.92 -20.94 11.13
C SER A 18 -52.13 -19.61 11.35
N PRO A 19 -52.42 -18.81 12.41
CA PRO A 19 -51.84 -17.47 12.61
C PRO A 19 -50.63 -17.42 13.58
N PRO A 20 -49.83 -16.33 13.58
CA PRO A 20 -48.59 -16.20 14.37
C PRO A 20 -48.73 -15.44 15.71
N ARG A 21 -47.74 -15.65 16.60
CA ARG A 21 -47.30 -14.81 17.74
C ARG A 21 -45.81 -15.11 17.97
N THR A 22 -44.87 -14.17 17.93
CA THR A 22 -44.58 -13.01 18.83
C THR A 22 -44.15 -13.40 20.24
N SER A 23 -43.14 -12.71 20.75
CA SER A 23 -42.63 -12.86 22.11
C SER A 23 -43.65 -12.39 23.14
N ASP A 24 -43.90 -13.20 24.16
CA ASP A 24 -43.39 -12.99 25.53
C ASP A 24 -43.90 -14.16 26.40
N ASP A 25 -43.06 -14.68 27.30
CA ASP A 25 -43.41 -14.91 28.72
C ASP A 25 -42.27 -15.57 29.51
N PHE A 26 -42.23 -15.25 30.81
CA PHE A 26 -41.44 -15.96 31.82
C PHE A 26 -42.32 -17.02 32.48
N GLU A 27 -41.91 -18.30 32.50
CA GLU A 27 -42.46 -19.28 33.45
C GLU A 27 -41.47 -19.56 34.58
N GLN A 28 -42.01 -19.59 35.81
CA GLN A 28 -41.29 -19.99 37.02
C GLN A 28 -42.07 -21.10 37.73
N VAL A 29 -41.38 -22.20 38.12
CA VAL A 29 -41.73 -23.06 39.29
C VAL A 29 -43.04 -23.88 39.07
N PRO A 30 -43.38 -24.98 39.81
CA PRO A 30 -42.73 -25.66 40.95
C PRO A 30 -42.41 -27.17 40.76
N TYR A 31 -41.85 -27.79 41.80
CA TYR A 31 -41.91 -29.23 42.07
C TYR A 31 -43.29 -29.67 42.63
N PRO A 32 -43.82 -30.85 42.25
CA PRO A 32 -44.80 -31.61 43.02
C PRO A 32 -44.18 -32.79 43.84
N PRO A 33 -44.91 -33.40 44.79
CA PRO A 33 -44.32 -34.20 45.89
C PRO A 33 -44.40 -35.73 45.75
N SER A 34 -43.90 -36.44 46.77
CA SER A 34 -43.82 -37.90 46.92
C SER A 34 -45.12 -38.61 47.29
N HIS A 35 -45.29 -39.85 46.82
CA HIS A 35 -45.73 -41.08 47.53
C HIS A 35 -45.69 -42.25 46.51
N TRP A 36 -45.46 -43.53 46.85
CA TRP A 36 -46.31 -44.45 47.64
C TRP A 36 -45.50 -45.56 48.38
N SER A 37 -46.19 -46.35 49.21
CA SER A 37 -45.75 -47.45 50.10
C SER A 37 -45.10 -48.67 49.39
N SER A 38 -44.49 -49.69 50.06
CA SER A 38 -44.68 -50.19 51.44
C SER A 38 -43.52 -51.08 51.97
N SER A 39 -43.35 -51.15 53.31
CA SER A 39 -42.90 -52.29 54.17
C SER A 39 -41.77 -53.24 53.70
N HIS A 40 -40.69 -53.52 54.46
CA HIS A 40 -40.67 -54.02 55.86
C HIS A 40 -39.36 -53.72 56.63
N HIS A 41 -39.35 -54.09 57.92
CA HIS A 41 -38.29 -54.03 58.96
C HIS A 41 -37.00 -54.85 58.59
N GLU A 42 -35.84 -54.77 59.28
CA GLU A 42 -35.48 -54.18 60.59
C GLU A 42 -33.96 -53.77 60.69
N GLU A 43 -33.49 -53.44 61.89
CA GLU A 43 -32.13 -52.96 62.28
C GLU A 43 -31.07 -54.11 62.37
N GLU A 44 -29.77 -53.98 62.68
CA GLU A 44 -28.92 -52.88 63.21
C GLU A 44 -27.42 -53.03 62.74
N LEU A 45 -26.47 -52.30 63.36
CA LEU A 45 -25.03 -52.19 62.99
C LEU A 45 -24.13 -53.30 63.57
N PRO A 46 -22.88 -53.49 63.05
CA PRO A 46 -21.71 -53.11 63.84
C PRO A 46 -20.48 -52.56 63.03
N LEU A 47 -19.40 -52.25 63.75
CA LEU A 47 -18.18 -51.53 63.32
C LEU A 47 -16.97 -52.43 62.99
N PHE A 48 -15.92 -51.80 62.42
CA PHE A 48 -14.49 -52.19 62.38
C PHE A 48 -14.06 -53.45 61.60
N SER A 49 -13.14 -53.28 60.65
CA SER A 49 -11.72 -53.69 60.78
C SER A 49 -10.90 -53.29 59.54
N ALA A 50 -9.57 -53.37 59.61
CA ALA A 50 -8.65 -53.16 58.49
C ALA A 50 -7.83 -54.43 58.20
N SER A 51 -7.42 -54.62 56.94
CA SER A 51 -6.38 -55.60 56.56
C SER A 51 -5.71 -55.21 55.24
N GLU A 52 -4.41 -55.43 55.14
CA GLU A 52 -3.60 -55.21 53.94
C GLU A 52 -3.73 -56.36 52.92
N GLU A 53 -3.54 -56.10 51.62
CA GLU A 53 -2.41 -56.68 50.84
C GLU A 53 -2.43 -56.32 49.33
N LYS A 54 -1.28 -55.84 48.85
CA LYS A 54 -0.67 -56.05 47.52
C LYS A 54 -1.53 -56.13 46.24
N ALA A 55 -1.53 -55.03 45.47
CA ALA A 55 -1.33 -55.08 44.02
C ALA A 55 -0.42 -53.94 43.53
N ARG A 56 0.88 -54.20 43.33
CA ARG A 56 1.87 -53.17 42.94
C ARG A 56 1.82 -52.89 41.42
N ARG A 57 1.66 -51.62 41.02
CA ARG A 57 2.03 -51.14 39.67
C ARG A 57 3.06 -50.00 39.79
N ARG A 58 4.16 -50.09 39.03
CA ARG A 58 5.32 -49.19 39.17
C ARG A 58 5.05 -47.81 38.57
N VAL A 59 5.26 -46.76 39.34
CA VAL A 59 5.43 -45.38 38.83
C VAL A 59 6.93 -45.13 38.61
N PRO A 60 7.38 -44.73 37.40
CA PRO A 60 8.75 -44.27 37.20
C PRO A 60 8.93 -42.88 37.80
N LYS A 61 10.04 -42.64 38.51
CA LYS A 61 10.38 -41.32 39.07
C LYS A 61 10.53 -40.29 37.95
N SER A 62 9.80 -39.18 38.04
CA SER A 62 10.17 -37.95 37.30
C SER A 62 11.51 -37.43 37.83
N ALA A 63 12.44 -37.12 36.94
CA ALA A 63 13.65 -36.39 37.32
C ALA A 63 13.26 -34.97 37.80
N GLY A 64 13.89 -34.52 38.89
CA GLY A 64 13.68 -33.16 39.41
C GLY A 64 14.27 -32.08 38.49
N PRO A 65 13.87 -30.81 38.67
CA PRO A 65 14.50 -29.68 37.99
C PRO A 65 15.98 -29.54 38.39
N THR A 66 16.78 -28.91 37.53
CA THR A 66 18.22 -28.74 37.72
C THR A 66 18.55 -27.82 38.90
N PRO A 67 19.67 -28.05 39.62
CA PRO A 67 20.01 -27.39 40.89
C PRO A 67 20.58 -25.97 40.71
N PHE A 68 19.82 -25.11 40.02
CA PHE A 68 20.12 -23.69 39.83
C PHE A 68 18.88 -22.79 40.05
N ALA A 69 17.77 -23.38 40.53
CA ALA A 69 16.48 -22.70 40.74
C ALA A 69 15.91 -22.86 42.16
N SER A 70 16.56 -23.64 43.04
CA SER A 70 16.16 -23.83 44.44
C SER A 70 16.70 -22.73 45.36
N ASP A 71 17.96 -22.34 45.16
CA ASP A 71 18.76 -21.66 46.19
C ASP A 71 18.53 -20.15 46.25
N LEU A 72 17.72 -19.60 45.33
CA LEU A 72 17.27 -18.20 45.35
C LEU A 72 15.99 -17.97 46.18
N ALA A 73 15.38 -19.03 46.72
CA ALA A 73 14.15 -18.96 47.50
C ALA A 73 14.37 -18.85 49.03
N GLN A 74 15.62 -18.93 49.50
CA GLN A 74 15.97 -18.90 50.92
C GLN A 74 17.17 -17.98 51.21
N ASN A 75 17.02 -16.68 50.96
CA ASN A 75 17.82 -15.63 51.59
C ASN A 75 17.04 -14.30 51.58
N LEU A 76 16.20 -14.10 52.59
CA LEU A 76 15.50 -12.86 52.90
C LEU A 76 15.76 -12.52 54.37
N TYR A 77 16.82 -11.76 54.59
CA TYR A 77 17.10 -10.98 55.81
C TYR A 77 17.20 -9.52 55.32
N ASP A 78 16.25 -8.69 55.73
CA ASP A 78 16.34 -7.74 56.85
C ASP A 78 16.98 -6.41 56.41
N ASP A 79 16.12 -5.44 56.12
CA ASP A 79 16.40 -4.00 56.19
C ASP A 79 15.09 -3.25 56.51
N GLU A 80 15.18 -1.99 56.93
CA GLU A 80 14.26 -1.40 57.92
C GLU A 80 12.84 -1.03 57.44
N GLY A 81 11.84 -1.72 58.00
CA GLY A 81 11.03 -1.07 59.04
C GLY A 81 10.01 0.02 58.67
N LYS A 82 9.16 -0.15 57.64
CA LYS A 82 7.75 0.33 57.59
C LYS A 82 7.01 -0.07 56.30
N ASP A 83 5.97 -0.92 56.42
CA ASP A 83 4.66 -0.78 55.71
C ASP A 83 3.70 -1.96 56.01
N VAL A 84 3.43 -2.20 57.30
CA VAL A 84 2.46 -3.23 57.73
C VAL A 84 1.03 -2.72 57.50
N TYR A 85 0.55 -2.73 56.25
CA TYR A 85 -0.87 -2.91 55.89
C TYR A 85 -1.16 -3.23 54.41
N ASN A 86 -0.20 -3.08 53.49
CA ASN A 86 -0.40 -3.45 52.09
C ASN A 86 -0.32 -4.98 51.88
N LYS A 87 -1.44 -5.68 52.06
CA LYS A 87 -1.62 -7.02 51.50
C LYS A 87 -1.46 -6.92 49.97
N PRO A 88 -0.53 -7.65 49.33
CA PRO A 88 -0.44 -7.64 47.88
C PRO A 88 -1.75 -8.21 47.31
N ARG A 89 -2.49 -7.38 46.56
CA ARG A 89 -3.62 -7.88 45.77
C ARG A 89 -3.07 -8.92 44.81
N SER A 90 -3.55 -10.16 44.93
CA SER A 90 -3.27 -11.21 43.96
C SER A 90 -3.89 -10.84 42.62
N PHE A 91 -3.15 -10.08 41.81
CA PHE A 91 -3.34 -10.04 40.36
C PHE A 91 -3.12 -11.46 39.84
N LYS A 92 -4.22 -12.22 39.72
CA LYS A 92 -4.22 -13.36 38.80
C LYS A 92 -3.83 -12.80 37.44
N ALA A 93 -2.72 -13.28 36.89
CA ALA A 93 -2.29 -12.87 35.57
C ALA A 93 -3.44 -13.05 34.58
N TYR A 94 -3.74 -12.01 33.80
CA TYR A 94 -4.60 -12.18 32.64
C TYR A 94 -3.91 -13.18 31.71
N GLN A 95 -4.69 -14.15 31.22
CA GLN A 95 -4.23 -15.03 30.14
C GLN A 95 -4.02 -14.13 28.91
N SER A 96 -2.77 -14.07 28.48
CA SER A 96 -2.24 -13.17 27.47
C SER A 96 -0.95 -13.80 26.98
N SER A 97 -0.93 -14.22 25.73
CA SER A 97 0.22 -14.82 25.03
C SER A 97 1.46 -13.91 24.94
N GLY A 98 1.35 -12.64 25.34
CA GLY A 98 2.44 -11.66 25.33
C GLY A 98 3.58 -11.96 26.32
N ARG A 99 4.84 -11.78 25.88
CA ARG A 99 6.06 -12.07 26.66
C ARG A 99 6.15 -11.18 27.93
N PRO A 100 6.19 -11.74 29.15
CA PRO A 100 6.30 -10.96 30.38
C PRO A 100 7.69 -10.31 30.57
N ARG A 101 7.71 -9.12 31.18
CA ARG A 101 8.93 -8.36 31.49
C ARG A 101 9.80 -9.11 32.50
N GLN A 102 11.06 -9.40 32.13
CA GLN A 102 12.02 -10.01 33.05
C GLN A 102 12.55 -8.97 34.06
N PRO A 103 12.88 -9.37 35.30
CA PRO A 103 13.54 -8.50 36.27
C PRO A 103 14.97 -8.15 35.83
N PRO A 104 15.54 -7.01 36.28
CA PRO A 104 16.93 -6.68 36.01
C PRO A 104 17.86 -7.71 36.65
N LEU A 105 18.87 -8.16 35.91
CA LEU A 105 19.89 -9.10 36.38
C LEU A 105 20.95 -8.36 37.22
N PRO A 106 21.60 -9.02 38.19
CA PRO A 106 22.71 -8.44 38.96
C PRO A 106 23.90 -8.10 38.04
N PRO A 107 24.75 -7.12 38.41
CA PRO A 107 25.90 -6.73 37.60
C PRO A 107 26.85 -7.92 37.36
N PRO A 108 27.34 -8.12 36.13
CA PRO A 108 28.08 -9.32 35.78
C PRO A 108 29.48 -9.33 36.40
N THR A 109 29.84 -10.47 37.01
CA THR A 109 31.12 -10.72 37.69
C THR A 109 32.22 -11.19 36.74
N SER A 110 31.87 -11.59 35.51
CA SER A 110 32.77 -12.16 34.51
C SER A 110 32.41 -11.70 33.10
N ILE A 111 33.40 -11.62 32.19
CA ILE A 111 33.15 -11.35 30.76
C ILE A 111 32.20 -12.39 30.15
N LYS A 112 32.28 -13.66 30.56
CA LYS A 112 31.36 -14.72 30.11
C LYS A 112 29.94 -14.47 30.60
N GLU A 113 29.79 -13.95 31.82
CA GLU A 113 28.50 -13.60 32.40
C GLU A 113 27.92 -12.34 31.75
N PHE A 114 28.74 -11.30 31.54
CA PHE A 114 28.35 -10.10 30.77
C PHE A 114 27.82 -10.47 29.38
N LEU A 115 28.51 -11.35 28.65
CA LEU A 115 28.06 -11.84 27.36
C LEU A 115 26.75 -12.64 27.45
N LEU A 116 26.58 -13.48 28.48
CA LEU A 116 25.35 -14.24 28.73
C LEU A 116 24.15 -13.35 29.08
N GLN A 117 24.35 -12.32 29.90
CA GLN A 117 23.32 -11.33 30.25
C GLN A 117 22.94 -10.47 29.04
N ASN A 118 23.87 -10.22 28.11
CA ASN A 118 23.66 -9.35 26.94
C ASN A 118 23.40 -10.11 25.62
N VAL A 119 23.08 -11.42 25.64
CA VAL A 119 22.82 -12.20 24.40
C VAL A 119 21.71 -11.57 23.54
N GLU A 120 20.68 -10.99 24.17
CA GLU A 120 19.58 -10.31 23.47
C GLU A 120 20.03 -9.07 22.66
N HIS A 121 21.23 -8.56 22.89
CA HIS A 121 21.84 -7.47 22.12
C HIS A 121 23.03 -7.93 21.27
N VAL A 122 23.87 -8.83 21.78
CA VAL A 122 25.06 -9.36 21.08
C VAL A 122 24.66 -10.11 19.80
N THR A 123 23.63 -10.95 19.85
CA THR A 123 23.19 -11.72 18.67
C THR A 123 22.67 -10.82 17.53
N PRO A 124 21.77 -9.83 17.78
CA PRO A 124 21.43 -8.80 16.81
C PRO A 124 22.62 -8.01 16.24
N VAL A 125 23.62 -7.67 17.05
CA VAL A 125 24.84 -6.98 16.57
C VAL A 125 25.62 -7.85 15.60
N ILE A 126 25.82 -9.14 15.89
CA ILE A 126 26.48 -10.10 14.98
C ILE A 126 25.69 -10.20 13.66
N TYR A 127 24.37 -10.37 13.72
CA TYR A 127 23.53 -10.38 12.51
C TYR A 127 23.56 -9.06 11.74
N THR A 128 23.67 -7.92 12.43
CA THR A 128 23.81 -6.60 11.80
C THR A 128 25.14 -6.47 11.07
N LEU A 129 26.26 -6.93 11.65
CA LEU A 129 27.57 -6.94 11.00
C LEU A 129 27.60 -7.86 9.76
N LEU A 130 27.00 -9.05 9.84
CA LEU A 130 26.82 -9.95 8.69
C LEU A 130 25.90 -9.34 7.63
N SER A 131 24.89 -8.58 8.05
CA SER A 131 23.98 -7.85 7.18
C SER A 131 24.72 -6.71 6.44
N CYS A 132 25.50 -5.89 7.14
CA CYS A 132 26.40 -4.89 6.54
C CYS A 132 27.35 -5.54 5.52
N TRP A 133 28.00 -6.66 5.88
CA TRP A 133 28.88 -7.38 4.95
C TRP A 133 28.13 -7.85 3.70
N THR A 134 26.98 -8.54 3.84
CA THR A 134 26.22 -9.00 2.67
C THR A 134 25.72 -7.85 1.80
N ARG A 135 25.09 -6.81 2.36
CA ARG A 135 24.52 -5.72 1.55
C ARG A 135 25.60 -4.85 0.91
N PHE A 136 26.65 -4.45 1.63
CA PHE A 136 27.65 -3.51 1.11
C PHE A 136 28.78 -4.15 0.28
N HIS A 137 29.02 -5.46 0.40
CA HIS A 137 30.03 -6.15 -0.41
C HIS A 137 29.79 -5.95 -1.91
N ARG A 138 30.81 -5.47 -2.64
CA ARG A 138 30.78 -5.17 -4.09
C ARG A 138 29.63 -4.24 -4.54
N ILE A 139 29.14 -3.33 -3.71
CA ILE A 139 27.96 -2.49 -4.04
C ILE A 139 28.19 -1.49 -5.19
N GLY A 140 29.43 -1.03 -5.38
CA GLY A 140 29.84 -0.19 -6.51
C GLY A 140 30.22 -0.94 -7.79
N HIS A 141 30.22 -2.28 -7.79
CA HIS A 141 30.82 -3.14 -8.83
C HIS A 141 30.21 -2.98 -10.23
N SER A 142 28.93 -2.62 -10.33
CA SER A 142 28.35 -2.12 -11.58
C SER A 142 28.28 -0.60 -11.55
N ASN A 143 28.97 0.03 -12.50
CA ASN A 143 28.95 1.45 -12.80
C ASN A 143 27.75 1.86 -13.68
N MET A 144 26.75 1.00 -13.89
CA MET A 144 25.57 1.32 -14.71
C MET A 144 24.28 1.47 -13.88
N VAL A 145 23.35 2.26 -14.44
CA VAL A 145 21.96 2.37 -14.02
C VAL A 145 21.22 1.05 -14.25
N VAL A 146 20.78 0.40 -13.17
CA VAL A 146 20.02 -0.88 -13.24
C VAL A 146 18.50 -0.69 -13.32
N TRP A 147 17.77 -1.80 -13.39
CA TRP A 147 16.31 -1.88 -13.31
C TRP A 147 15.72 -1.00 -12.20
N ASP A 148 14.70 -0.21 -12.54
CA ASP A 148 13.98 0.78 -11.71
C ASP A 148 14.81 1.87 -11.01
N GLU A 149 16.12 1.70 -10.85
CA GLU A 149 17.07 2.76 -10.46
C GLU A 149 17.08 3.90 -11.51
N ALA A 150 16.78 3.59 -12.78
CA ALA A 150 16.44 4.58 -13.81
C ALA A 150 15.28 5.51 -13.41
N HIS A 151 14.19 4.95 -12.85
CA HIS A 151 13.01 5.69 -12.45
C HIS A 151 13.23 6.42 -11.11
N PHE A 152 13.65 5.70 -10.08
CA PHE A 152 13.76 6.26 -8.73
C PHE A 152 14.96 7.21 -8.57
N GLY A 153 16.05 7.00 -9.30
CA GLY A 153 17.15 7.96 -9.43
C GLY A 153 16.67 9.29 -10.05
N LYS A 154 15.96 9.23 -11.18
CA LYS A 154 15.36 10.41 -11.84
C LYS A 154 14.39 11.16 -10.94
N PHE A 155 13.53 10.45 -10.20
CA PHE A 155 12.64 11.08 -9.21
C PHE A 155 13.41 11.71 -8.04
N GLY A 156 14.57 11.16 -7.65
CA GLY A 156 15.51 11.80 -6.73
C GLY A 156 16.08 13.11 -7.30
N SER A 157 16.53 13.10 -8.55
CA SER A 157 17.03 14.30 -9.26
C SER A 157 16.02 15.44 -9.28
N HIS A 158 14.73 15.14 -9.51
CA HIS A 158 13.68 16.17 -9.50
C HIS A 158 13.47 16.82 -8.11
N TYR A 159 13.68 16.11 -6.99
CA TYR A 159 13.68 16.74 -5.66
C TYR A 159 14.86 17.70 -5.43
N LEU A 160 16.04 17.37 -5.97
CA LEU A 160 17.22 18.22 -5.89
C LEU A 160 17.04 19.50 -6.73
N LYS A 161 16.52 19.33 -7.97
CA LYS A 161 16.15 20.43 -8.88
C LYS A 161 14.89 21.19 -8.48
N ARG A 162 14.10 20.67 -7.53
CA ARG A 162 12.78 21.17 -7.08
C ARG A 162 11.69 21.21 -8.16
N GLU A 163 11.87 20.45 -9.23
CA GLU A 163 10.95 20.34 -10.38
C GLU A 163 9.75 19.45 -10.04
N PHE A 164 8.52 19.92 -10.27
CA PHE A 164 7.34 19.10 -10.05
C PHE A 164 7.22 17.96 -11.08
N TYR A 165 7.03 16.74 -10.58
CA TYR A 165 6.82 15.55 -11.37
C TYR A 165 5.62 14.75 -10.83
N PHE A 166 5.03 13.93 -11.70
CA PHE A 166 3.93 13.03 -11.38
C PHE A 166 4.41 11.57 -11.42
N ASP A 167 3.93 10.74 -10.48
CA ASP A 167 4.16 9.30 -10.44
C ASP A 167 3.08 8.61 -9.57
N VAL A 168 2.82 7.33 -9.82
CA VAL A 168 1.77 6.54 -9.16
C VAL A 168 2.06 6.17 -7.70
N HIS A 169 3.30 6.33 -7.21
CA HIS A 169 3.66 5.97 -5.84
C HIS A 169 3.68 7.18 -4.87
N PRO A 170 3.24 7.02 -3.61
CA PRO A 170 3.38 8.04 -2.57
C PRO A 170 4.83 8.55 -2.41
N PRO A 171 5.02 9.79 -1.90
CA PRO A 171 6.26 10.53 -2.14
C PRO A 171 7.44 10.13 -1.25
N LEU A 172 7.22 9.56 -0.05
CA LEU A 172 8.28 9.43 0.97
C LEU A 172 9.47 8.61 0.49
N GLY A 173 9.24 7.50 -0.21
CA GLY A 173 10.33 6.67 -0.73
C GLY A 173 11.25 7.45 -1.67
N LYS A 174 10.66 8.24 -2.56
CA LYS A 174 11.38 9.05 -3.55
C LYS A 174 12.00 10.30 -2.90
N MET A 175 11.37 10.89 -1.88
CA MET A 175 11.97 11.95 -1.05
C MET A 175 13.20 11.45 -0.30
N LEU A 176 13.18 10.21 0.21
CA LEU A 176 14.35 9.60 0.86
C LEU A 176 15.48 9.31 -0.14
N VAL A 177 15.17 8.94 -1.39
CA VAL A 177 16.20 8.87 -2.47
C VAL A 177 16.78 10.26 -2.77
N GLY A 178 15.96 11.30 -2.86
CA GLY A 178 16.42 12.69 -3.04
C GLY A 178 17.28 13.20 -1.87
N LEU A 179 16.88 12.88 -0.63
CA LEU A 179 17.65 13.19 0.58
C LEU A 179 19.01 12.46 0.60
N VAL A 180 19.03 11.19 0.20
CA VAL A 180 20.28 10.43 0.05
C VAL A 180 21.18 11.06 -1.03
N GLY A 181 20.63 11.51 -2.15
CA GLY A 181 21.38 12.27 -3.16
C GLY A 181 21.99 13.56 -2.59
N LEU A 182 21.21 14.34 -1.84
CA LEU A 182 21.72 15.56 -1.19
C LEU A 182 22.86 15.26 -0.21
N LEU A 183 22.70 14.20 0.61
CA LEU A 183 23.67 13.79 1.63
C LEU A 183 24.93 13.13 1.02
N SER A 184 24.85 12.56 -0.17
CA SER A 184 26.02 12.04 -0.91
C SER A 184 26.76 13.11 -1.72
N GLY A 185 26.22 14.33 -1.83
CA GLY A 185 26.79 15.42 -2.63
C GLY A 185 26.36 15.43 -4.10
N TYR A 186 25.31 14.70 -4.47
CA TYR A 186 24.72 14.75 -5.81
C TYR A 186 23.83 16.00 -5.98
N ASP A 187 23.93 16.63 -7.16
CA ASP A 187 23.29 17.91 -7.50
C ASP A 187 21.96 17.76 -8.28
N GLY A 188 21.61 16.55 -8.72
CA GLY A 188 20.45 16.30 -9.56
C GLY A 188 20.69 16.47 -11.07
N SER A 189 21.91 16.80 -11.51
CA SER A 189 22.22 17.07 -12.93
C SER A 189 21.95 15.88 -13.85
N PHE A 190 22.56 14.73 -13.53
CA PHE A 190 22.54 13.49 -14.31
C PHE A 190 21.13 12.98 -14.65
N GLU A 191 20.95 12.52 -15.89
CA GLU A 191 19.71 11.91 -16.36
C GLU A 191 19.83 10.38 -16.30
N PHE A 192 19.12 9.77 -15.34
CA PHE A 192 19.12 8.33 -15.10
C PHE A 192 18.46 7.53 -16.24
N LYS A 193 19.19 7.33 -17.33
CA LYS A 193 18.80 6.47 -18.47
C LYS A 193 19.13 5.00 -18.18
N SER A 194 18.20 4.10 -18.47
CA SER A 194 18.37 2.65 -18.24
C SER A 194 19.61 2.11 -18.96
N GLY A 195 20.52 1.45 -18.23
CA GLY A 195 21.76 0.90 -18.76
C GLY A 195 22.84 1.94 -19.12
N ALA A 196 22.65 3.22 -18.81
CA ALA A 196 23.71 4.21 -18.94
C ALA A 196 24.78 4.04 -17.83
N GLU A 197 26.03 4.35 -18.15
CA GLU A 197 27.12 4.41 -17.18
C GLU A 197 27.04 5.70 -16.33
N TYR A 198 27.42 5.61 -15.06
CA TYR A 198 27.56 6.74 -14.15
C TYR A 198 28.88 7.47 -14.42
N PRO A 199 28.86 8.79 -14.65
CA PRO A 199 30.07 9.60 -14.67
C PRO A 199 30.61 9.81 -13.25
N ASP A 200 31.90 10.12 -13.12
CA ASP A 200 32.60 10.31 -11.83
C ASP A 200 31.96 11.39 -10.92
N SER A 201 31.18 12.31 -11.49
CA SER A 201 30.42 13.33 -10.76
C SER A 201 29.19 12.80 -10.01
N VAL A 202 28.74 11.57 -10.27
CA VAL A 202 27.56 10.98 -9.61
C VAL A 202 28.02 10.01 -8.52
N PRO A 203 27.82 10.31 -7.22
CA PRO A 203 28.24 9.48 -6.10
C PRO A 203 27.31 8.26 -5.89
N TYR A 204 27.04 7.50 -6.95
CA TYR A 204 26.08 6.38 -6.97
C TYR A 204 26.42 5.29 -5.93
N VAL A 205 27.71 5.05 -5.66
CA VAL A 205 28.17 4.10 -4.63
C VAL A 205 27.71 4.53 -3.25
N ALA A 206 27.86 5.81 -2.90
CA ALA A 206 27.40 6.34 -1.61
C ALA A 206 25.87 6.30 -1.53
N MET A 207 25.16 6.65 -2.61
CA MET A 207 23.69 6.57 -2.66
C MET A 207 23.20 5.13 -2.43
N ARG A 208 23.79 4.14 -3.11
CA ARG A 208 23.47 2.72 -2.93
C ARG A 208 23.79 2.24 -1.50
N VAL A 209 24.94 2.62 -0.92
CA VAL A 209 25.28 2.29 0.49
C VAL A 209 24.24 2.84 1.45
N MET A 210 23.87 4.11 1.34
CA MET A 210 22.89 4.74 2.22
C MET A 210 21.51 4.10 2.10
N LEU A 211 21.05 3.77 0.89
CA LEU A 211 19.76 3.10 0.65
C LEU A 211 19.78 1.63 1.08
N ALA A 212 20.92 0.96 0.97
CA ALA A 212 21.11 -0.39 1.46
C ALA A 212 21.07 -0.49 2.99
N THR A 213 21.19 0.60 3.75
CA THR A 213 21.02 0.58 5.22
C THR A 213 19.63 0.09 5.66
N PHE A 214 18.58 0.39 4.90
CA PHE A 214 17.23 -0.16 5.14
C PHE A 214 17.24 -1.69 4.97
N GLY A 215 17.89 -2.18 3.91
CA GLY A 215 18.09 -3.61 3.67
C GLY A 215 19.00 -4.28 4.70
N VAL A 216 19.94 -3.54 5.31
CA VAL A 216 20.76 -4.02 6.43
C VAL A 216 19.87 -4.22 7.66
N ALA A 217 19.06 -3.22 8.00
CA ALA A 217 18.23 -3.19 9.20
C ALA A 217 17.10 -4.24 9.20
N MET A 218 16.66 -4.72 8.03
CA MET A 218 15.70 -5.84 7.92
C MET A 218 16.13 -7.10 8.70
N VAL A 219 17.43 -7.40 8.78
CA VAL A 219 17.92 -8.65 9.41
C VAL A 219 17.78 -8.65 10.94
N PRO A 220 18.34 -7.69 11.71
CA PRO A 220 18.09 -7.62 13.15
C PRO A 220 16.61 -7.38 13.48
N LEU A 221 15.86 -6.69 12.62
CA LEU A 221 14.42 -6.50 12.78
C LEU A 221 13.63 -7.81 12.61
N GLY A 222 14.07 -8.69 11.69
CA GLY A 222 13.55 -10.06 11.54
C GLY A 222 13.82 -10.91 12.78
N TRP A 223 15.03 -10.84 13.35
CA TRP A 223 15.35 -11.47 14.65
C TRP A 223 14.43 -10.96 15.76
N TYR A 224 14.35 -9.64 15.95
CA TYR A 224 13.56 -9.05 17.04
C TYR A 224 12.07 -9.36 16.88
N THR A 225 11.52 -9.39 15.66
CA THR A 225 10.12 -9.80 15.45
C THR A 225 9.90 -11.27 15.84
N ALA A 226 10.82 -12.18 15.53
CA ALA A 226 10.71 -13.58 15.97
C ALA A 226 10.74 -13.72 17.51
N VAL A 227 11.60 -12.94 18.19
CA VAL A 227 11.67 -12.87 19.66
C VAL A 227 10.38 -12.31 20.27
N GLU A 228 9.80 -11.25 19.67
CA GLU A 228 8.54 -10.68 20.15
C GLU A 228 7.32 -11.54 19.81
N LEU A 229 7.37 -12.33 18.75
CA LEU A 229 6.40 -13.40 18.45
C LEU A 229 6.58 -14.64 19.36
N GLY A 230 7.44 -14.59 20.39
CA GLY A 230 7.61 -15.65 21.38
C GLY A 230 8.21 -16.95 20.84
N MET A 231 8.89 -16.90 19.69
CA MET A 231 9.54 -18.09 19.10
C MET A 231 10.77 -18.52 19.92
N SER A 232 11.14 -19.79 19.86
CA SER A 232 12.36 -20.29 20.48
C SER A 232 13.62 -19.72 19.82
N GLN A 233 14.73 -19.66 20.56
CA GLN A 233 16.01 -19.13 20.08
C GLN A 233 16.48 -19.78 18.75
N TRP A 234 16.23 -21.08 18.57
CA TRP A 234 16.51 -21.79 17.32
C TRP A 234 15.71 -21.25 16.13
N ALA A 235 14.42 -20.95 16.34
CA ALA A 235 13.57 -20.36 15.32
C ALA A 235 13.92 -18.88 15.06
N CYS A 236 14.27 -18.10 16.09
CA CYS A 236 14.78 -16.74 15.94
C CYS A 236 16.06 -16.68 15.09
N HIS A 237 17.01 -17.59 15.35
CA HIS A 237 18.22 -17.74 14.53
C HIS A 237 17.87 -18.12 13.08
N LEU A 238 16.87 -18.98 12.87
CA LEU A 238 16.46 -19.40 11.54
C LEU A 238 15.76 -18.26 10.76
N VAL A 239 14.88 -17.47 11.38
CA VAL A 239 14.29 -16.26 10.77
C VAL A 239 15.39 -15.27 10.37
N ALA A 240 16.31 -14.98 11.28
CA ALA A 240 17.43 -14.07 11.01
C ALA A 240 18.33 -14.57 9.86
N LEU A 241 18.63 -15.87 9.80
CA LEU A 241 19.36 -16.48 8.69
C LEU A 241 18.58 -16.44 7.37
N MET A 242 17.27 -16.70 7.38
CA MET A 242 16.45 -16.62 6.16
C MET A 242 16.36 -15.17 5.62
N VAL A 243 16.27 -14.16 6.49
CA VAL A 243 16.26 -12.73 6.06
C VAL A 243 17.67 -12.23 5.68
N LEU A 244 18.73 -12.78 6.28
CA LEU A 244 20.12 -12.50 5.89
C LEU A 244 20.47 -13.10 4.52
N CYS A 245 20.10 -14.36 4.29
CA CYS A 245 20.56 -15.22 3.20
C CYS A 245 19.51 -15.47 2.09
N ASP A 246 18.37 -14.76 2.09
CA ASP A 246 17.55 -14.69 0.87
C ASP A 246 18.22 -13.82 -0.19
N VAL A 247 18.33 -14.38 -1.39
CA VAL A 247 19.04 -13.77 -2.51
C VAL A 247 18.20 -12.66 -3.17
N GLY A 248 16.87 -12.71 -3.05
CA GLY A 248 15.95 -11.73 -3.63
C GLY A 248 15.90 -10.44 -2.81
N TRP A 249 15.74 -10.56 -1.48
CA TRP A 249 15.89 -9.43 -0.57
C TRP A 249 17.29 -8.81 -0.64
N LEU A 250 18.34 -9.62 -0.80
CA LEU A 250 19.69 -9.09 -0.99
C LEU A 250 19.84 -8.34 -2.32
N CYS A 251 19.33 -8.89 -3.43
CA CYS A 251 19.45 -8.26 -4.74
C CYS A 251 18.67 -6.93 -4.79
N ILE A 252 17.41 -6.88 -4.32
CA ILE A 252 16.59 -5.68 -4.40
C ILE A 252 17.08 -4.55 -3.49
N SER A 253 17.80 -4.87 -2.41
CA SER A 253 18.21 -3.87 -1.40
C SER A 253 19.58 -3.22 -1.64
N ARG A 254 20.29 -3.59 -2.72
CA ARG A 254 21.64 -3.06 -3.04
C ARG A 254 21.63 -1.87 -4.02
N PHE A 255 20.48 -1.49 -4.55
CA PHE A 255 20.33 -0.50 -5.63
C PHE A 255 19.47 0.69 -5.19
N ILE A 256 19.43 1.76 -6.00
CA ILE A 256 18.63 2.96 -5.72
C ILE A 256 17.14 2.67 -6.02
N LEU A 257 16.50 1.93 -5.11
CA LEU A 257 15.13 1.43 -5.22
C LEU A 257 14.31 1.75 -3.96
N LEU A 258 12.99 1.94 -4.12
CA LEU A 258 12.09 2.16 -2.98
C LEU A 258 11.66 0.88 -2.25
N ASP A 259 11.90 -0.31 -2.83
CA ASP A 259 11.42 -1.56 -2.25
C ASP A 259 12.22 -1.94 -0.99
N SER A 260 13.48 -1.51 -0.85
CA SER A 260 14.26 -1.67 0.39
C SER A 260 13.59 -0.96 1.58
N MET A 261 13.09 0.26 1.35
CA MET A 261 12.35 1.05 2.34
C MET A 261 10.99 0.44 2.63
N LEU A 262 10.25 0.03 1.60
CA LEU A 262 8.95 -0.62 1.75
C LEU A 262 9.06 -1.89 2.59
N LEU A 263 10.05 -2.74 2.30
CA LEU A 263 10.34 -3.94 3.07
C LEU A 263 10.68 -3.60 4.52
N PHE A 264 11.61 -2.67 4.74
CA PHE A 264 11.97 -2.22 6.09
C PHE A 264 10.76 -1.72 6.90
N PHE A 265 9.93 -0.81 6.36
CA PHE A 265 8.77 -0.30 7.08
C PHE A 265 7.64 -1.34 7.22
N THR A 266 7.52 -2.29 6.29
CA THR A 266 6.60 -3.44 6.45
C THR A 266 7.03 -4.30 7.64
N LEU A 267 8.31 -4.69 7.71
CA LEU A 267 8.88 -5.45 8.83
C LEU A 267 8.77 -4.66 10.15
N LEU A 268 9.00 -3.35 10.12
CA LEU A 268 8.88 -2.46 11.30
C LEU A 268 7.44 -2.40 11.82
N THR A 269 6.45 -2.38 10.92
CA THR A 269 5.03 -2.38 11.29
C THR A 269 4.65 -3.68 11.99
N VAL A 270 5.12 -4.84 11.50
CA VAL A 270 4.89 -6.14 12.17
C VAL A 270 5.63 -6.20 13.51
N PHE A 271 6.88 -5.72 13.59
CA PHE A 271 7.62 -5.64 14.86
C PHE A 271 6.90 -4.79 15.92
N CYS A 272 6.47 -3.57 15.55
CA CYS A 272 5.75 -2.67 16.46
C CYS A 272 4.39 -3.25 16.88
N MET A 273 3.68 -3.94 15.98
CA MET A 273 2.45 -4.67 16.30
C MET A 273 2.70 -5.80 17.31
N SER A 274 3.75 -6.61 17.13
CA SER A 274 4.13 -7.67 18.07
C SER A 274 4.55 -7.11 19.44
N LYS A 275 5.31 -6.00 19.45
CA LYS A 275 5.64 -5.26 20.68
C LYS A 275 4.41 -4.74 21.41
N PHE A 276 3.43 -4.22 20.66
CA PHE A 276 2.16 -3.72 21.20
C PHE A 276 1.30 -4.86 21.79
N HIS A 277 1.17 -5.98 21.08
CA HIS A 277 0.53 -7.20 21.59
C HIS A 277 1.18 -7.65 22.91
N ASN A 278 2.51 -7.69 22.96
CA ASN A 278 3.26 -8.03 24.17
C ASN A 278 2.97 -7.10 25.37
N GLN A 279 2.40 -5.90 25.20
CA GLN A 279 2.00 -5.02 26.31
C GLN A 279 0.50 -5.06 26.65
N GLN A 280 -0.31 -5.96 26.07
CA GLN A 280 -1.75 -6.07 26.38
C GLN A 280 -2.04 -6.18 27.89
N TYR A 281 -1.21 -6.94 28.62
CA TYR A 281 -1.30 -7.14 30.08
C TYR A 281 -1.18 -5.85 30.92
N GLN A 282 -0.59 -4.78 30.37
CA GLN A 282 -0.49 -3.45 30.98
C GLN A 282 -1.02 -2.38 30.00
N SER A 283 -2.26 -2.58 29.57
CA SER A 283 -3.00 -1.62 28.76
C SER A 283 -3.01 -0.21 29.37
N PHE A 284 -2.87 0.81 28.51
CA PHE A 284 -2.72 2.24 28.86
C PHE A 284 -1.46 2.63 29.65
N SER A 285 -0.50 1.73 29.85
CA SER A 285 0.85 2.10 30.33
C SER A 285 1.59 2.98 29.31
N PHE A 286 2.69 3.61 29.74
CA PHE A 286 3.57 4.37 28.84
C PHE A 286 4.11 3.49 27.70
N ASP A 287 4.62 2.30 28.03
CA ASP A 287 5.15 1.35 27.04
C ASP A 287 4.04 0.93 26.04
N TRP A 288 2.81 0.71 26.51
CA TRP A 288 1.67 0.39 25.65
C TRP A 288 1.31 1.54 24.67
N TRP A 289 1.24 2.78 25.15
CA TRP A 289 0.98 3.95 24.31
C TRP A 289 2.13 4.23 23.32
N MET A 290 3.38 4.01 23.74
CA MET A 290 4.56 4.14 22.89
C MET A 290 4.51 3.17 21.72
N TRP A 291 4.34 1.87 21.97
CA TRP A 291 4.29 0.86 20.91
C TRP A 291 3.05 0.99 20.02
N LEU A 292 1.89 1.34 20.58
CA LEU A 292 0.69 1.66 19.79
C LEU A 292 0.93 2.84 18.83
N SER A 293 1.59 3.89 19.31
CA SER A 293 1.91 5.09 18.51
C SER A 293 2.98 4.81 17.46
N PHE A 294 4.01 4.01 17.78
CA PHE A 294 5.02 3.59 16.81
C PHE A 294 4.44 2.66 15.74
N THR A 295 3.49 1.78 16.05
CA THR A 295 2.73 1.02 15.04
C THR A 295 2.00 1.96 14.09
N GLY A 296 1.32 2.99 14.63
CA GLY A 296 0.68 4.05 13.87
C GLY A 296 1.61 4.82 12.93
N ILE A 297 2.76 5.26 13.45
CA ILE A 297 3.78 5.96 12.66
C ILE A 297 4.34 5.03 11.57
N SER A 298 4.64 3.77 11.89
CA SER A 298 5.17 2.79 10.93
C SER A 298 4.19 2.47 9.79
N ILE A 299 2.88 2.37 10.09
CA ILE A 299 1.83 2.29 9.06
C ILE A 299 1.90 3.51 8.12
N GLY A 300 1.98 4.71 8.71
CA GLY A 300 2.06 5.97 7.96
C GLY A 300 3.31 6.07 7.09
N LEU A 301 4.46 5.59 7.56
CA LEU A 301 5.70 5.54 6.79
C LEU A 301 5.61 4.51 5.65
N THR A 302 5.10 3.30 5.93
CA THR A 302 4.98 2.22 4.92
C THR A 302 4.07 2.64 3.76
N THR A 303 2.88 3.15 4.08
CA THR A 303 1.90 3.64 3.09
C THR A 303 2.43 4.84 2.31
N SER A 304 3.22 5.72 2.95
CA SER A 304 3.87 6.86 2.29
C SER A 304 5.01 6.48 1.33
N VAL A 305 5.52 5.24 1.34
CA VAL A 305 6.52 4.74 0.38
C VAL A 305 5.85 4.11 -0.86
N LYS A 306 4.89 3.19 -0.66
CA LYS A 306 4.16 2.51 -1.75
C LYS A 306 2.76 2.16 -1.23
N MET A 307 1.71 2.31 -2.05
CA MET A 307 0.31 2.00 -1.65
C MET A 307 0.11 0.54 -1.18
N ILE A 308 1.04 -0.37 -1.52
CA ILE A 308 1.11 -1.75 -1.02
C ILE A 308 1.19 -1.81 0.53
N GLY A 309 1.67 -0.76 1.20
CA GLY A 309 1.62 -0.64 2.67
C GLY A 309 0.20 -0.71 3.27
N LEU A 310 -0.86 -0.52 2.47
CA LEU A 310 -2.23 -0.75 2.90
C LEU A 310 -2.51 -2.23 3.25
N PHE A 311 -1.73 -3.19 2.73
CA PHE A 311 -1.88 -4.61 3.05
C PHE A 311 -1.39 -4.95 4.47
N VAL A 312 -0.27 -4.37 4.93
CA VAL A 312 0.15 -4.49 6.35
C VAL A 312 -0.74 -3.64 7.27
N THR A 313 -1.29 -2.53 6.77
CA THR A 313 -2.34 -1.77 7.47
C THR A 313 -3.57 -2.64 7.72
N ALA A 314 -4.02 -3.42 6.72
CA ALA A 314 -5.13 -4.35 6.84
C ALA A 314 -4.83 -5.49 7.83
N LEU A 315 -3.58 -5.98 7.91
CA LEU A 315 -3.17 -6.99 8.90
C LEU A 315 -3.31 -6.45 10.33
N VAL A 316 -2.76 -5.26 10.60
CA VAL A 316 -2.91 -4.59 11.90
C VAL A 316 -4.40 -4.31 12.17
N GLY A 317 -5.17 -3.95 11.14
CA GLY A 317 -6.62 -3.76 11.23
C GLY A 317 -7.37 -5.01 11.68
N LEU A 318 -7.13 -6.18 11.06
CA LEU A 318 -7.76 -7.45 11.45
C LEU A 318 -7.38 -7.84 12.88
N TYR A 319 -6.09 -7.75 13.24
CA TYR A 319 -5.62 -7.98 14.60
C TYR A 319 -6.28 -7.02 15.62
N THR A 320 -6.47 -5.75 15.24
CA THR A 320 -7.13 -4.74 16.09
C THR A 320 -8.62 -5.01 16.28
N ILE A 321 -9.30 -5.53 15.25
CA ILE A 321 -10.71 -5.95 15.32
C ILE A 321 -10.86 -7.16 16.24
N GLU A 322 -9.96 -8.15 16.14
CA GLU A 322 -9.93 -9.32 17.02
C GLU A 322 -9.65 -8.92 18.48
N ASP A 323 -8.61 -8.11 18.73
CA ASP A 323 -8.24 -7.58 20.05
C ASP A 323 -9.36 -6.76 20.73
N LEU A 324 -10.18 -6.04 19.94
CA LEU A 324 -11.37 -5.33 20.41
C LEU A 324 -12.56 -6.26 20.65
N TRP A 325 -12.74 -7.29 19.83
CA TRP A 325 -13.81 -8.29 19.98
C TRP A 325 -13.61 -9.12 21.26
N GLU A 326 -12.39 -9.56 21.54
CA GLU A 326 -12.03 -10.24 22.80
C GLU A 326 -12.29 -9.35 24.03
N LYS A 327 -11.99 -8.04 23.94
CA LYS A 327 -12.23 -7.06 25.02
C LYS A 327 -13.69 -6.66 25.18
N PHE A 328 -14.50 -6.82 24.13
CA PHE A 328 -15.95 -6.74 24.23
C PHE A 328 -16.54 -7.97 24.95
N GLY A 329 -15.90 -9.15 24.79
CA GLY A 329 -16.26 -10.38 25.50
C GLY A 329 -15.88 -10.42 26.99
N ASP A 330 -14.92 -9.61 27.47
CA ASP A 330 -14.58 -9.57 28.89
C ASP A 330 -15.61 -8.77 29.70
N LEU A 331 -16.58 -9.51 30.26
CA LEU A 331 -17.63 -9.00 31.17
C LEU A 331 -17.11 -8.30 32.43
N LYS A 332 -15.80 -8.35 32.73
CA LYS A 332 -15.19 -7.62 33.86
C LYS A 332 -14.68 -6.24 33.46
N MET A 333 -14.51 -5.96 32.17
CA MET A 333 -13.99 -4.68 31.69
C MET A 333 -15.08 -3.60 31.75
N PRO A 334 -14.86 -2.47 32.43
CA PRO A 334 -15.86 -1.40 32.48
C PRO A 334 -15.96 -0.70 31.11
N VAL A 335 -17.18 -0.30 30.73
CA VAL A 335 -17.47 0.40 29.46
C VAL A 335 -16.56 1.63 29.24
N ARG A 336 -16.16 2.32 30.31
CA ARG A 336 -15.21 3.45 30.24
C ARG A 336 -13.85 3.04 29.64
N ASP A 337 -13.35 1.85 29.96
CA ASP A 337 -12.06 1.37 29.48
C ASP A 337 -12.18 0.74 28.08
N GLN A 338 -13.32 0.13 27.74
CA GLN A 338 -13.65 -0.21 26.35
C GLN A 338 -13.66 1.04 25.45
N VAL A 339 -14.30 2.15 25.89
CA VAL A 339 -14.29 3.41 25.14
C VAL A 339 -12.88 4.00 25.00
N LYS A 340 -12.04 3.94 26.04
CA LYS A 340 -10.61 4.30 25.93
C LYS A 340 -9.87 3.40 24.92
N HIS A 341 -10.14 2.10 24.91
CA HIS A 341 -9.50 1.15 23.99
C HIS A 341 -9.81 1.48 22.53
N TRP A 342 -11.08 1.75 22.22
CA TRP A 342 -11.53 2.24 20.91
C TRP A 342 -10.88 3.58 20.55
N GLY A 343 -10.98 4.59 21.43
CA GLY A 343 -10.42 5.92 21.20
C GLY A 343 -8.90 5.91 20.93
N ALA A 344 -8.14 5.14 21.72
CA ALA A 344 -6.70 4.96 21.53
C ALA A 344 -6.37 4.32 20.17
N ARG A 345 -7.11 3.28 19.75
CA ARG A 345 -6.91 2.62 18.45
C ARG A 345 -7.27 3.56 17.30
N VAL A 346 -8.36 4.31 17.39
CA VAL A 346 -8.73 5.31 16.36
C VAL A 346 -7.67 6.42 16.24
N VAL A 347 -7.19 6.98 17.36
CA VAL A 347 -6.16 8.02 17.33
C VAL A 347 -4.85 7.47 16.75
N CYS A 348 -4.32 6.38 17.30
CA CYS A 348 -2.98 5.91 16.92
C CYS A 348 -2.94 5.09 15.63
N LEU A 349 -3.98 4.33 15.26
CA LEU A 349 -3.95 3.44 14.08
C LEU A 349 -4.74 3.98 12.88
N ILE A 350 -5.44 5.12 13.02
CA ILE A 350 -6.10 5.81 11.90
C ILE A 350 -5.58 7.25 11.77
N ILE A 351 -5.74 8.07 12.81
CA ILE A 351 -5.43 9.52 12.72
C ILE A 351 -3.91 9.75 12.56
N VAL A 352 -3.07 9.14 13.40
CA VAL A 352 -1.60 9.27 13.32
C VAL A 352 -1.03 8.82 11.96
N PRO A 353 -1.32 7.61 11.43
CA PRO A 353 -0.83 7.22 10.10
C PRO A 353 -1.33 8.14 8.98
N PHE A 354 -2.58 8.61 9.04
CA PHE A 354 -3.11 9.57 8.06
C PHE A 354 -2.39 10.93 8.13
N LEU A 355 -2.05 11.40 9.33
CA LEU A 355 -1.25 12.62 9.51
C LEU A 355 0.19 12.46 9.00
N VAL A 356 0.83 11.30 9.18
CA VAL A 356 2.17 11.00 8.60
C VAL A 356 2.11 10.95 7.07
N PHE A 357 1.04 10.38 6.51
CA PHE A 357 0.79 10.38 5.06
C PHE A 357 0.58 11.79 4.52
N MET A 358 -0.31 12.59 5.12
CA MET A 358 -0.50 14.00 4.78
C MET A 358 0.79 14.82 4.92
N ALA A 359 1.58 14.59 5.98
CA ALA A 359 2.85 15.28 6.19
C ALA A 359 3.85 14.98 5.06
N SER A 360 3.90 13.73 4.59
CA SER A 360 4.75 13.34 3.46
C SER A 360 4.36 14.06 2.16
N PHE A 361 3.07 14.19 1.87
CA PHE A 361 2.58 15.00 0.74
C PHE A 361 2.80 16.52 0.94
N LYS A 362 2.69 17.02 2.17
CA LYS A 362 2.97 18.44 2.47
C LYS A 362 4.45 18.78 2.25
N ILE A 363 5.37 17.90 2.66
CA ILE A 363 6.81 18.07 2.40
C ILE A 363 7.07 18.00 0.89
N HIS A 364 6.48 17.02 0.19
CA HIS A 364 6.59 16.90 -1.28
C HIS A 364 6.21 18.19 -2.01
N PHE A 365 5.04 18.78 -1.73
CA PHE A 365 4.63 20.06 -2.34
C PHE A 365 5.44 21.28 -1.85
N MET A 366 6.07 21.22 -0.67
CA MET A 366 6.95 22.29 -0.19
C MET A 366 8.35 22.24 -0.82
N VAL A 367 8.82 21.05 -1.23
CA VAL A 367 10.13 20.87 -1.90
C VAL A 367 10.01 21.06 -3.42
N LEU A 368 8.97 20.52 -4.05
CA LEU A 368 8.75 20.63 -5.50
C LEU A 368 7.98 21.90 -5.85
N ASN A 369 8.68 23.03 -5.85
CA ASN A 369 8.09 24.35 -6.06
C ASN A 369 8.35 24.99 -7.43
N HIS A 370 9.04 24.28 -8.34
CA HIS A 370 9.24 24.70 -9.74
C HIS A 370 8.37 23.88 -10.70
N SER A 371 8.07 24.45 -11.87
CA SER A 371 7.46 23.75 -12.99
C SER A 371 8.35 22.59 -13.45
N GLY A 372 7.75 21.56 -14.04
CA GLY A 372 8.43 20.32 -14.39
C GLY A 372 7.52 19.36 -15.16
N PRO A 373 8.05 18.23 -15.66
CA PRO A 373 7.40 17.41 -16.68
C PRO A 373 6.10 16.72 -16.24
N GLY A 374 5.74 16.78 -14.96
CA GLY A 374 4.48 16.25 -14.43
C GLY A 374 3.43 17.30 -14.05
N ASP A 375 3.71 18.61 -14.18
CA ASP A 375 2.77 19.66 -13.74
C ASP A 375 1.42 19.57 -14.49
N ALA A 376 1.48 19.16 -15.75
CA ALA A 376 0.42 18.63 -16.60
C ALA A 376 -0.72 17.90 -15.88
N GLN A 377 -0.42 16.94 -14.99
CA GLN A 377 -1.41 16.08 -14.32
C GLN A 377 -2.12 16.75 -13.13
N MET A 378 -1.71 17.96 -12.75
CA MET A 378 -2.33 18.75 -11.68
C MET A 378 -3.26 19.83 -12.25
N SER A 379 -4.21 20.28 -11.44
CA SER A 379 -5.11 21.38 -11.84
C SER A 379 -4.34 22.68 -12.12
N SER A 380 -4.81 23.49 -13.07
CA SER A 380 -4.12 24.74 -13.49
C SER A 380 -3.83 25.69 -12.32
N LEU A 381 -4.69 25.72 -11.31
CA LEU A 381 -4.51 26.51 -10.09
C LEU A 381 -3.30 26.06 -9.25
N PHE A 382 -2.97 24.77 -9.25
CA PHE A 382 -1.74 24.26 -8.64
C PHE A 382 -0.52 24.60 -9.51
N GLN A 383 -0.62 24.47 -10.83
CA GLN A 383 0.47 24.87 -11.73
C GLN A 383 0.81 26.38 -11.62
N ALA A 384 -0.19 27.22 -11.37
CA ALA A 384 -0.03 28.67 -11.15
C ALA A 384 0.65 29.04 -9.81
N ASN A 385 0.82 28.08 -8.90
CA ASN A 385 1.65 28.23 -7.70
C ASN A 385 3.14 27.86 -7.93
N LEU A 386 3.48 27.23 -9.06
CA LEU A 386 4.84 26.77 -9.36
C LEU A 386 5.69 27.86 -10.03
N ILE A 387 6.95 27.96 -9.62
CA ILE A 387 7.94 28.87 -10.21
C ILE A 387 8.29 28.40 -11.63
N GLY A 388 8.34 29.33 -12.59
CA GLY A 388 8.69 29.03 -13.98
C GLY A 388 7.50 28.75 -14.91
N ASN A 389 6.25 28.92 -14.45
CA ASN A 389 5.07 28.93 -15.32
C ASN A 389 4.62 30.36 -15.67
N ASP A 390 4.28 30.59 -16.94
CA ASP A 390 3.93 31.92 -17.50
C ASP A 390 2.56 32.49 -17.07
N PHE A 391 1.79 31.79 -16.22
CA PHE A 391 0.44 32.19 -15.79
C PHE A 391 0.35 33.61 -15.18
N SER A 392 1.48 34.20 -14.75
CA SER A 392 1.59 35.60 -14.31
C SER A 392 1.40 36.64 -15.42
N ARG A 393 1.53 36.25 -16.69
CA ARG A 393 1.39 37.14 -17.86
C ARG A 393 -0.03 37.15 -18.42
N ASN A 394 -0.81 36.11 -18.11
CA ASN A 394 -2.12 35.88 -18.69
C ASN A 394 -3.14 36.91 -18.14
N PRO A 395 -4.00 37.52 -18.98
CA PRO A 395 -5.04 38.39 -18.48
C PRO A 395 -6.10 37.61 -17.68
N LEU A 396 -6.64 38.27 -16.66
CA LEU A 396 -7.58 37.67 -15.71
C LEU A 396 -8.93 37.32 -16.35
N GLU A 397 -9.47 38.21 -17.18
CA GLU A 397 -10.86 38.19 -17.67
C GLU A 397 -10.91 37.71 -19.12
N VAL A 398 -11.82 36.79 -19.46
CA VAL A 398 -11.89 36.22 -20.83
C VAL A 398 -12.78 37.08 -21.73
N ALA A 399 -12.39 37.27 -23.00
CA ALA A 399 -13.11 38.07 -23.99
C ALA A 399 -13.20 37.40 -25.37
N ILE A 400 -14.14 37.87 -26.20
CA ILE A 400 -14.19 37.51 -27.63
C ILE A 400 -12.99 38.14 -28.35
N GLY A 401 -12.37 37.39 -29.25
CA GLY A 401 -11.09 37.73 -29.89
C GLY A 401 -9.85 37.32 -29.07
N SER A 402 -10.01 36.80 -27.85
CA SER A 402 -8.88 36.20 -27.10
C SER A 402 -8.47 34.84 -27.66
N LYS A 403 -7.17 34.56 -27.57
CA LYS A 403 -6.60 33.21 -27.68
C LYS A 403 -6.55 32.57 -26.29
N VAL A 404 -6.94 31.30 -26.18
CA VAL A 404 -6.97 30.54 -24.91
C VAL A 404 -6.47 29.10 -25.09
N THR A 405 -6.05 28.46 -24.02
CA THR A 405 -6.06 26.98 -23.91
C THR A 405 -7.14 26.55 -22.94
N LEU A 406 -7.83 25.45 -23.25
CA LEU A 406 -8.92 24.90 -22.44
C LEU A 406 -8.47 23.59 -21.79
N LYS A 407 -8.54 23.50 -20.46
CA LYS A 407 -8.22 22.27 -19.71
C LYS A 407 -9.47 21.62 -19.15
N ASN A 408 -9.54 20.30 -19.19
CA ASN A 408 -10.60 19.54 -18.53
C ASN A 408 -10.35 19.46 -17.02
N VAL A 409 -11.38 19.67 -16.20
CA VAL A 409 -11.30 19.72 -14.73
C VAL A 409 -11.56 18.36 -14.08
N GLY A 410 -11.91 17.33 -14.86
CA GLY A 410 -11.97 15.94 -14.40
C GLY A 410 -10.60 15.39 -14.02
N TYR A 411 -10.57 14.40 -13.12
CA TYR A 411 -9.32 13.76 -12.71
C TYR A 411 -8.64 13.04 -13.89
N GLY A 412 -7.39 13.41 -14.18
CA GLY A 412 -6.67 12.97 -15.38
C GLY A 412 -6.93 13.81 -16.64
N GLY A 413 -7.70 14.90 -16.53
CA GLY A 413 -8.04 15.79 -17.65
C GLY A 413 -6.83 16.47 -18.30
N GLY A 414 -6.77 16.39 -19.63
CA GLY A 414 -5.78 17.09 -20.45
C GLY A 414 -6.24 18.46 -20.95
N LEU A 415 -5.39 19.10 -21.75
CA LEU A 415 -5.71 20.26 -22.57
C LEU A 415 -6.42 19.83 -23.85
N LEU A 416 -7.43 20.60 -24.28
CA LEU A 416 -8.14 20.40 -25.54
C LEU A 416 -7.17 20.62 -26.72
N HIS A 417 -6.94 19.56 -27.50
CA HIS A 417 -5.85 19.46 -28.46
C HIS A 417 -6.37 19.00 -29.83
N SER A 418 -5.78 19.49 -30.92
CA SER A 418 -6.10 19.00 -32.26
C SER A 418 -4.87 19.05 -33.18
N HIS A 419 -4.67 18.01 -33.96
CA HIS A 419 -3.53 17.87 -34.88
C HIS A 419 -4.01 17.49 -36.28
N VAL A 420 -3.17 17.64 -37.30
CA VAL A 420 -3.58 17.57 -38.73
C VAL A 420 -4.16 16.22 -39.19
N GLN A 421 -3.91 15.14 -38.46
CA GLN A 421 -4.42 13.81 -38.77
C GLN A 421 -5.95 13.75 -38.63
N THR A 422 -6.58 12.89 -39.42
CA THR A 422 -8.04 12.68 -39.43
C THR A 422 -8.42 11.38 -38.72
N TYR A 423 -9.69 11.24 -38.32
CA TYR A 423 -10.19 9.97 -37.82
C TYR A 423 -10.18 8.90 -38.93
N PRO A 424 -9.75 7.65 -38.67
CA PRO A 424 -9.77 6.57 -39.66
C PRO A 424 -11.16 5.96 -39.87
N ILE A 425 -12.12 6.33 -39.03
CA ILE A 425 -13.53 5.93 -39.02
C ILE A 425 -14.39 7.16 -38.71
N GLY A 426 -15.71 7.02 -38.65
CA GLY A 426 -16.60 8.14 -38.33
C GLY A 426 -16.69 9.16 -39.46
N SER A 427 -16.53 10.44 -39.16
CA SER A 427 -16.59 11.54 -40.14
C SER A 427 -15.39 11.66 -41.08
N MET A 428 -14.26 11.02 -40.75
CA MET A 428 -12.96 11.27 -41.38
C MET A 428 -12.50 12.74 -41.35
N GLN A 429 -13.04 13.56 -40.44
CA GLN A 429 -12.60 14.93 -40.18
C GLN A 429 -11.35 14.96 -39.30
N GLN A 430 -10.77 16.15 -39.07
CA GLN A 430 -9.55 16.31 -38.26
C GLN A 430 -9.81 15.91 -36.81
N GLN A 431 -8.90 15.14 -36.21
CA GLN A 431 -9.06 14.61 -34.86
C GLN A 431 -9.07 15.72 -33.79
N ILE A 432 -9.82 15.52 -32.72
CA ILE A 432 -9.71 16.29 -31.48
C ILE A 432 -9.61 15.36 -30.28
N THR A 433 -8.74 15.73 -29.34
CA THR A 433 -8.34 14.89 -28.20
C THR A 433 -8.11 15.76 -26.96
N CYS A 434 -7.78 15.10 -25.85
CA CYS A 434 -7.10 15.76 -24.74
C CYS A 434 -5.65 15.28 -24.61
N TYR A 435 -4.72 16.23 -24.61
CA TYR A 435 -3.28 16.03 -24.51
C TYR A 435 -2.75 16.66 -23.23
N HIS A 436 -1.82 16.01 -22.53
CA HIS A 436 -1.37 16.48 -21.21
C HIS A 436 -0.26 17.53 -21.26
N TYR A 437 0.55 17.56 -22.32
CA TYR A 437 1.70 18.47 -22.43
C TYR A 437 1.31 19.80 -23.10
N LYS A 438 2.09 20.85 -22.81
CA LYS A 438 1.92 22.19 -23.40
C LYS A 438 2.45 22.18 -24.83
N ASP A 439 1.62 22.60 -25.78
CA ASP A 439 1.82 22.50 -27.23
C ASP A 439 1.05 23.66 -27.91
N GLU A 440 1.50 24.15 -29.06
CA GLU A 440 0.79 25.16 -29.87
C GLU A 440 -0.53 24.60 -30.42
N ASN A 441 -0.62 23.28 -30.60
CA ASN A 441 -1.84 22.54 -30.97
C ASN A 441 -2.87 22.43 -29.82
N ASN A 442 -2.66 23.14 -28.71
CA ASN A 442 -3.62 23.32 -27.63
C ASN A 442 -4.30 24.72 -27.66
N GLU A 443 -3.95 25.57 -28.63
CA GLU A 443 -4.45 26.94 -28.73
C GLU A 443 -5.79 27.04 -29.48
N TRP A 444 -6.72 27.81 -28.92
CA TRP A 444 -8.05 28.06 -29.48
C TRP A 444 -8.39 29.54 -29.46
N ASN A 445 -8.96 30.05 -30.54
CA ASN A 445 -9.43 31.42 -30.67
C ASN A 445 -10.94 31.49 -30.43
N LEU A 446 -11.37 32.47 -29.62
CA LEU A 446 -12.77 32.70 -29.26
C LEU A 446 -13.45 33.65 -30.25
N TRP A 447 -14.24 33.11 -31.18
CA TRP A 447 -14.93 33.90 -32.22
C TRP A 447 -16.44 34.04 -31.97
N PRO A 448 -17.06 35.14 -32.45
CA PRO A 448 -18.52 35.27 -32.46
C PRO A 448 -19.15 34.28 -33.46
N ARG A 449 -20.47 34.10 -33.37
CA ARG A 449 -21.26 33.23 -34.27
C ARG A 449 -21.15 33.66 -35.74
N TRP A 450 -21.54 32.76 -36.66
CA TRP A 450 -21.57 33.05 -38.10
C TRP A 450 -22.57 34.14 -38.51
N ASP A 451 -23.63 34.37 -37.72
CA ASP A 451 -24.65 35.41 -37.95
C ASP A 451 -24.37 36.75 -37.25
N GLU A 452 -23.27 36.86 -36.51
CA GLU A 452 -22.84 38.09 -35.84
C GLU A 452 -21.75 38.83 -36.65
N PRO A 453 -21.60 40.16 -36.49
CA PRO A 453 -20.50 40.89 -37.12
C PRO A 453 -19.14 40.29 -36.78
N ALA A 454 -18.27 40.20 -37.79
CA ALA A 454 -16.90 39.72 -37.62
C ALA A 454 -16.15 40.55 -36.57
N TYR A 455 -15.25 39.90 -35.81
CA TYR A 455 -14.46 40.58 -34.79
C TYR A 455 -13.59 41.69 -35.40
N SER A 456 -13.70 42.90 -34.85
CA SER A 456 -12.82 44.03 -35.13
C SER A 456 -11.99 44.36 -33.89
N ALA A 457 -10.70 44.63 -34.09
CA ALA A 457 -9.79 45.05 -33.02
C ALA A 457 -10.14 46.44 -32.45
N ASP A 458 -10.82 47.29 -33.23
CA ASP A 458 -11.19 48.66 -32.84
C ASP A 458 -12.51 48.70 -32.04
N ALA A 459 -13.37 47.69 -32.22
CA ALA A 459 -14.63 47.56 -31.50
C ALA A 459 -14.40 47.37 -29.97
N PRO A 460 -15.29 47.88 -29.11
CA PRO A 460 -15.14 47.77 -27.65
C PRO A 460 -15.09 46.31 -27.17
N ILE A 461 -14.31 46.03 -26.12
CA ILE A 461 -14.02 44.67 -25.66
C ILE A 461 -15.30 43.98 -25.15
N ARG A 462 -15.75 42.95 -25.87
CA ARG A 462 -16.84 42.05 -25.43
C ARG A 462 -16.26 40.94 -24.55
N PHE A 463 -16.35 41.14 -23.24
CA PHE A 463 -16.09 40.08 -22.25
C PHE A 463 -17.06 38.91 -22.43
N LEU A 464 -16.54 37.69 -22.25
CA LEU A 464 -17.31 36.45 -22.35
C LEU A 464 -18.20 36.26 -21.12
N LYS A 465 -19.48 35.96 -21.33
CA LYS A 465 -20.49 35.79 -20.29
C LYS A 465 -21.13 34.42 -20.32
N HIS A 466 -21.84 34.10 -19.25
CA HIS A 466 -22.71 32.93 -19.20
C HIS A 466 -23.84 33.05 -20.24
N ASN A 467 -24.04 31.98 -21.02
CA ASN A 467 -24.96 31.84 -22.14
C ASN A 467 -24.61 32.68 -23.39
N ASP A 468 -23.40 33.27 -23.47
CA ASP A 468 -22.84 33.62 -24.77
C ASP A 468 -22.69 32.34 -25.61
N VAL A 469 -22.88 32.50 -26.92
CA VAL A 469 -22.67 31.44 -27.92
C VAL A 469 -21.46 31.82 -28.76
N ILE A 470 -20.50 30.92 -28.86
CA ILE A 470 -19.20 31.15 -29.48
C ILE A 470 -18.87 30.08 -30.51
N ARG A 471 -17.88 30.36 -31.36
CA ARG A 471 -17.12 29.35 -32.10
C ARG A 471 -15.72 29.26 -31.51
N LEU A 472 -15.22 28.05 -31.34
CA LEU A 472 -13.85 27.76 -30.94
C LEU A 472 -13.08 27.35 -32.19
N SER A 473 -12.13 28.17 -32.64
CA SER A 473 -11.32 27.90 -33.85
C SER A 473 -9.89 27.58 -33.46
N HIS A 474 -9.41 26.39 -33.84
CA HIS A 474 -8.09 25.87 -33.52
C HIS A 474 -6.99 26.76 -34.13
N GLY A 475 -6.01 27.18 -33.33
CA GLY A 475 -5.00 28.17 -33.72
C GLY A 475 -4.18 27.75 -34.94
N PRO A 476 -3.42 26.64 -34.88
CA PRO A 476 -2.57 26.20 -35.98
C PRO A 476 -3.29 25.78 -37.28
N THR A 477 -4.51 25.22 -37.21
CA THR A 477 -5.20 24.70 -38.42
C THR A 477 -6.41 25.50 -38.87
N GLY A 478 -6.84 26.52 -38.12
CA GLY A 478 -7.95 27.43 -38.46
C GLY A 478 -9.34 26.79 -38.49
N ARG A 479 -9.46 25.49 -38.17
CA ARG A 479 -10.72 24.73 -38.18
C ARG A 479 -11.55 24.98 -36.92
N ASN A 480 -12.86 24.83 -37.02
CA ASN A 480 -13.79 25.03 -35.91
C ASN A 480 -14.05 23.72 -35.15
N LEU A 481 -14.24 23.84 -33.83
CA LEU A 481 -14.73 22.79 -32.96
C LEU A 481 -16.16 22.42 -33.37
N HIS A 482 -16.35 21.19 -33.84
CA HIS A 482 -17.56 20.73 -34.50
C HIS A 482 -18.07 19.45 -33.85
N SER A 483 -19.39 19.20 -33.82
CA SER A 483 -19.94 17.90 -33.41
C SER A 483 -21.22 17.57 -34.17
N HIS A 484 -21.45 16.28 -34.39
CA HIS A 484 -22.40 15.78 -35.38
C HIS A 484 -22.92 14.41 -34.93
N THR A 485 -24.04 13.93 -35.47
CA THR A 485 -24.76 12.75 -34.96
C THR A 485 -24.05 11.39 -35.17
N ILE A 486 -22.77 11.37 -35.53
CA ILE A 486 -21.97 10.15 -35.68
C ILE A 486 -21.50 9.68 -34.29
N PRO A 487 -21.54 8.37 -33.97
CA PRO A 487 -21.04 7.85 -32.69
C PRO A 487 -19.51 7.99 -32.58
N ALA A 488 -19.01 8.43 -31.42
CA ALA A 488 -17.59 8.65 -31.17
C ALA A 488 -16.72 7.38 -31.38
N PRO A 489 -15.41 7.51 -31.69
CA PRO A 489 -14.55 6.38 -32.06
C PRO A 489 -14.49 5.24 -31.04
N VAL A 490 -14.50 5.53 -29.74
CA VAL A 490 -14.49 4.57 -28.63
C VAL A 490 -15.81 4.64 -27.85
N THR A 491 -16.22 5.82 -27.35
CA THR A 491 -17.44 5.96 -26.52
C THR A 491 -18.71 6.04 -27.37
N LYS A 492 -19.16 4.90 -27.92
CA LYS A 492 -20.29 4.80 -28.87
C LYS A 492 -21.65 5.36 -28.40
N LEU A 493 -21.83 5.64 -27.11
CA LEU A 493 -23.03 6.28 -26.56
C LEU A 493 -23.00 7.82 -26.63
N SER A 494 -21.87 8.41 -27.02
CA SER A 494 -21.71 9.86 -27.20
C SER A 494 -21.38 10.20 -28.66
N HIS A 495 -21.62 11.45 -29.04
CA HIS A 495 -21.32 11.94 -30.38
C HIS A 495 -19.83 12.22 -30.56
N GLU A 496 -19.34 11.98 -31.78
CA GLU A 496 -18.02 12.39 -32.23
C GLU A 496 -17.91 13.92 -32.19
N VAL A 497 -16.73 14.40 -31.80
CA VAL A 497 -16.33 15.81 -31.87
C VAL A 497 -15.12 15.84 -32.78
N SER A 498 -14.98 16.91 -33.55
CA SER A 498 -14.01 16.99 -34.64
C SER A 498 -13.57 18.44 -34.88
N CYS A 499 -12.60 18.59 -35.79
CA CYS A 499 -12.21 19.87 -36.35
C CYS A 499 -12.61 19.95 -37.84
N TYR A 500 -13.62 20.79 -38.13
CA TYR A 500 -14.19 20.96 -39.48
C TYR A 500 -14.13 22.42 -39.96
N GLY A 501 -14.39 22.64 -41.26
CA GLY A 501 -14.44 23.98 -41.84
C GLY A 501 -13.12 24.74 -41.78
N ASN A 502 -13.22 26.07 -41.79
CA ASN A 502 -12.14 27.04 -41.56
C ASN A 502 -12.76 28.40 -41.10
N GLN A 503 -12.04 29.52 -41.29
CA GLN A 503 -12.52 30.86 -40.93
C GLN A 503 -13.69 31.39 -41.80
N THR A 504 -13.95 30.81 -42.98
CA THR A 504 -15.01 31.23 -43.91
C THR A 504 -16.02 30.13 -44.26
N ILE A 505 -15.70 28.86 -43.95
CA ILE A 505 -16.53 27.68 -44.22
C ILE A 505 -16.85 27.04 -42.87
N GLY A 506 -18.14 26.83 -42.60
CA GLY A 506 -18.64 26.16 -41.39
C GLY A 506 -20.15 26.31 -41.30
N ASP A 507 -20.73 25.85 -40.20
CA ASP A 507 -22.19 25.82 -40.04
C ASP A 507 -22.65 26.01 -38.58
N VAL A 508 -23.94 25.75 -38.31
CA VAL A 508 -24.56 25.88 -36.98
C VAL A 508 -24.14 24.81 -35.97
N HIS A 509 -23.37 23.79 -36.38
CA HIS A 509 -22.76 22.79 -35.51
C HIS A 509 -21.38 23.23 -35.00
N ASP A 510 -20.85 24.37 -35.46
CA ASP A 510 -19.67 25.02 -34.88
C ASP A 510 -20.01 25.83 -33.60
N HIS A 511 -21.30 25.94 -33.24
CA HIS A 511 -21.81 26.82 -32.19
C HIS A 511 -21.87 26.15 -30.81
N TRP A 512 -21.12 26.70 -29.85
CA TRP A 512 -21.07 26.23 -28.46
C TRP A 512 -21.52 27.30 -27.47
N VAL A 513 -22.43 26.94 -26.58
CA VAL A 513 -22.97 27.79 -25.51
C VAL A 513 -22.11 27.66 -24.25
N VAL A 514 -21.69 28.79 -23.68
CA VAL A 514 -20.81 28.83 -22.50
C VAL A 514 -21.63 28.84 -21.20
N GLU A 515 -21.65 27.71 -20.50
CA GLU A 515 -22.38 27.56 -19.23
C GLU A 515 -21.43 27.66 -18.04
N VAL A 516 -21.55 28.73 -17.24
CA VAL A 516 -20.77 28.89 -16.00
C VAL A 516 -21.37 28.00 -14.91
N VAL A 517 -20.56 27.10 -14.36
CA VAL A 517 -20.96 26.20 -13.25
C VAL A 517 -20.85 26.94 -11.92
N ASP A 518 -19.63 27.35 -11.60
CA ASP A 518 -19.25 28.08 -10.39
C ASP A 518 -17.81 28.62 -10.55
N ASP A 519 -17.30 29.27 -9.52
CA ASP A 519 -15.92 29.74 -9.45
C ASP A 519 -15.25 29.27 -8.16
N ILE A 520 -14.00 28.86 -8.27
CA ILE A 520 -13.21 28.26 -7.19
C ILE A 520 -13.02 29.21 -5.98
N LYS A 521 -13.10 30.53 -6.18
CA LYS A 521 -12.90 31.54 -5.13
C LYS A 521 -14.13 32.39 -4.86
N ARG A 522 -14.95 32.70 -5.86
CA ARG A 522 -16.22 33.43 -5.69
C ARG A 522 -17.38 32.52 -5.27
N GLY A 523 -17.25 31.20 -5.41
CA GLY A 523 -18.29 30.24 -5.08
C GLY A 523 -19.34 30.13 -6.18
N LYS A 524 -20.63 30.11 -5.81
CA LYS A 524 -21.74 29.89 -6.74
C LYS A 524 -21.73 30.86 -7.92
N ARG A 525 -22.22 30.39 -9.07
CA ARG A 525 -22.49 31.16 -10.31
C ARG A 525 -23.09 32.57 -10.09
N GLU A 526 -23.96 32.72 -9.10
CA GLU A 526 -24.61 33.99 -8.70
C GLU A 526 -23.62 35.09 -8.24
N HIS A 527 -22.38 34.74 -7.94
CA HIS A 527 -21.31 35.66 -7.54
C HIS A 527 -20.20 35.78 -8.61
N VAL A 528 -20.46 35.32 -9.84
CA VAL A 528 -19.49 35.28 -10.94
C VAL A 528 -19.87 36.29 -12.03
N ASP A 529 -19.58 37.57 -11.77
CA ASP A 529 -19.89 38.68 -12.70
C ASP A 529 -19.17 38.58 -14.05
N ARG A 530 -17.97 37.96 -14.04
CA ARG A 530 -17.07 37.80 -15.19
C ARG A 530 -16.35 36.47 -15.12
N ILE A 531 -16.18 35.83 -16.29
CA ILE A 531 -15.43 34.58 -16.43
C ILE A 531 -13.93 34.87 -16.30
N HIS A 532 -13.30 34.20 -15.34
CA HIS A 532 -11.87 34.34 -15.07
C HIS A 532 -11.06 33.11 -15.51
N SER A 533 -9.82 33.36 -15.96
CA SER A 533 -8.82 32.31 -16.15
C SER A 533 -8.49 31.59 -14.84
N LEU A 534 -8.10 30.31 -14.93
CA LEU A 534 -7.73 29.37 -13.84
C LEU A 534 -8.81 29.07 -12.77
N THR A 535 -9.81 29.92 -12.58
CA THR A 535 -10.66 29.98 -11.39
C THR A 535 -12.13 29.70 -11.65
N THR A 536 -12.68 30.17 -12.79
CA THR A 536 -14.06 29.88 -13.16
C THR A 536 -14.18 28.53 -13.87
N ARG A 537 -15.20 27.73 -13.53
CA ARG A 537 -15.50 26.44 -14.17
C ARG A 537 -16.65 26.58 -15.15
N LEU A 538 -16.43 26.10 -16.37
CA LEU A 538 -17.31 26.22 -17.52
C LEU A 538 -17.76 24.83 -18.01
N ARG A 539 -18.90 24.77 -18.71
CA ARG A 539 -19.26 23.69 -19.63
C ARG A 539 -19.51 24.29 -21.00
N PHE A 540 -19.20 23.55 -22.05
CA PHE A 540 -19.57 23.90 -23.42
C PHE A 540 -20.71 22.99 -23.85
N ARG A 541 -21.91 23.56 -24.05
CA ARG A 541 -23.06 22.83 -24.60
C ARG A 541 -23.18 23.14 -26.08
N HIS A 542 -23.23 22.12 -26.92
CA HIS A 542 -23.46 22.26 -28.35
C HIS A 542 -24.84 22.86 -28.61
N GLN A 543 -24.93 23.93 -29.42
CA GLN A 543 -26.18 24.69 -29.56
C GLN A 543 -27.30 23.86 -30.18
N TYR A 544 -27.01 23.16 -31.29
CA TYR A 544 -28.00 22.39 -32.06
C TYR A 544 -28.35 21.03 -31.41
N LEU A 545 -27.35 20.16 -31.22
CA LEU A 545 -27.52 18.82 -30.62
C LEU A 545 -27.86 18.81 -29.12
N GLY A 546 -27.66 19.91 -28.39
CA GLY A 546 -27.90 20.00 -26.93
C GLY A 546 -26.91 19.22 -26.05
N CYS A 547 -26.00 18.44 -26.63
CA CYS A 547 -25.00 17.63 -25.93
C CYS A 547 -23.87 18.48 -25.30
N TYR A 548 -23.11 17.88 -24.38
CA TYR A 548 -22.05 18.56 -23.61
C TYR A 548 -20.64 18.06 -23.96
N LEU A 549 -19.70 18.99 -24.19
CA LEU A 549 -18.29 18.69 -24.46
C LEU A 549 -17.64 18.02 -23.25
N ARG A 550 -17.14 16.80 -23.44
CA ARG A 550 -16.71 15.89 -22.38
C ARG A 550 -15.41 15.18 -22.74
N ALA A 551 -14.43 15.28 -21.85
CA ALA A 551 -13.19 14.50 -21.91
C ALA A 551 -13.06 13.65 -20.64
N ALA A 552 -13.05 12.32 -20.81
CA ALA A 552 -13.02 11.35 -19.73
C ALA A 552 -11.73 10.53 -19.77
N ASN A 553 -11.72 9.36 -19.15
CA ASN A 553 -10.53 8.48 -19.09
C ASN A 553 -10.51 7.44 -20.22
N ALA A 554 -11.28 7.65 -21.30
CA ALA A 554 -11.24 6.84 -22.51
C ALA A 554 -10.01 7.26 -23.33
N VAL A 555 -9.16 6.30 -23.68
CA VAL A 555 -7.92 6.52 -24.43
C VAL A 555 -8.11 6.03 -25.86
N LEU A 556 -7.70 6.84 -26.83
CA LEU A 556 -7.76 6.47 -28.24
C LEU A 556 -6.73 5.37 -28.57
N PRO A 557 -6.98 4.51 -29.57
CA PRO A 557 -5.98 3.57 -30.08
C PRO A 557 -4.74 4.28 -30.66
N GLN A 558 -3.76 3.49 -31.13
CA GLN A 558 -2.47 4.01 -31.62
C GLN A 558 -2.59 5.06 -32.75
N TRP A 559 -3.67 5.04 -33.55
CA TRP A 559 -3.94 6.05 -34.60
C TRP A 559 -4.30 7.45 -34.05
N GLY A 560 -4.70 7.54 -32.77
CA GLY A 560 -4.92 8.78 -32.02
C GLY A 560 -3.86 9.00 -30.96
N PHE A 561 -2.64 8.48 -31.21
CA PHE A 561 -1.43 8.66 -30.40
C PHE A 561 -1.55 8.29 -28.91
N LYS A 562 -2.52 7.44 -28.54
CA LYS A 562 -2.90 7.12 -27.15
C LYS A 562 -3.24 8.38 -26.31
N GLN A 563 -3.79 9.42 -26.95
CA GLN A 563 -4.36 10.60 -26.30
C GLN A 563 -5.80 10.31 -25.79
N ILE A 564 -6.35 11.20 -24.97
CA ILE A 564 -7.72 11.05 -24.42
C ILE A 564 -8.78 11.39 -25.48
N GLU A 565 -9.85 10.60 -25.53
CA GLU A 565 -11.03 10.84 -26.37
C GLU A 565 -11.85 12.06 -25.86
N VAL A 566 -12.19 12.96 -26.78
CA VAL A 566 -13.14 14.07 -26.56
C VAL A 566 -14.45 13.74 -27.27
N THR A 567 -15.57 13.95 -26.59
CA THR A 567 -16.91 13.54 -27.03
C THR A 567 -17.95 14.61 -26.72
N CYS A 568 -19.10 14.58 -27.39
CA CYS A 568 -20.26 15.38 -27.00
C CYS A 568 -21.33 14.44 -26.43
N THR A 569 -21.53 14.46 -25.11
CA THR A 569 -22.43 13.52 -24.43
C THR A 569 -23.88 14.05 -24.45
N PRO A 570 -24.88 13.27 -24.90
CA PRO A 570 -26.28 13.73 -24.94
C PRO A 570 -26.89 13.94 -23.54
N GLU A 571 -26.40 13.24 -22.52
CA GLU A 571 -26.96 13.31 -21.18
C GLU A 571 -26.45 14.54 -20.41
N ASN A 572 -27.35 15.46 -20.06
CA ASN A 572 -27.03 16.56 -19.17
C ASN A 572 -26.93 16.06 -17.73
N SER A 573 -25.71 15.69 -17.30
CA SER A 573 -25.39 15.41 -15.90
C SER A 573 -24.57 16.57 -15.30
N PRO A 574 -25.19 17.53 -14.59
CA PRO A 574 -24.46 18.67 -13.99
C PRO A 574 -23.50 18.31 -12.86
N LYS A 575 -23.38 17.02 -12.52
CA LYS A 575 -22.40 16.50 -11.54
C LYS A 575 -21.16 15.88 -12.18
N ASP A 576 -21.16 15.65 -13.51
CA ASP A 576 -20.01 15.05 -14.18
C ASP A 576 -18.90 16.07 -14.39
N THR A 577 -17.85 15.96 -13.57
CA THR A 577 -16.63 16.79 -13.65
C THR A 577 -15.88 16.64 -14.98
N HIS A 578 -16.10 15.58 -15.75
CA HIS A 578 -15.53 15.42 -17.09
C HIS A 578 -16.19 16.32 -18.14
N THR A 579 -17.33 16.95 -17.83
CA THR A 579 -17.93 18.03 -18.65
C THR A 579 -17.42 19.43 -18.27
N TYR A 580 -16.62 19.54 -17.20
CA TYR A 580 -16.13 20.82 -16.70
C TYR A 580 -14.79 21.18 -17.35
N TRP A 581 -14.66 22.44 -17.73
CA TRP A 581 -13.47 23.02 -18.36
C TRP A 581 -13.07 24.31 -17.64
N ASN A 582 -11.79 24.66 -17.68
CA ASN A 582 -11.30 25.99 -17.33
C ASN A 582 -10.38 26.52 -18.44
N VAL A 583 -10.35 27.85 -18.59
CA VAL A 583 -9.27 28.51 -19.35
C VAL A 583 -7.99 28.38 -18.53
N GLU A 584 -6.96 27.75 -19.08
CA GLU A 584 -5.65 27.58 -18.43
C GLU A 584 -4.72 28.72 -18.85
N SER A 585 -4.33 28.76 -20.13
CA SER A 585 -3.61 29.90 -20.70
C SER A 585 -4.55 30.85 -21.44
N HIS A 586 -4.19 32.13 -21.46
CA HIS A 586 -5.00 33.19 -22.06
C HIS A 586 -4.09 34.33 -22.54
N TRP A 587 -4.28 34.77 -23.78
CA TRP A 587 -3.54 35.86 -24.41
C TRP A 587 -4.50 36.82 -25.11
N ASN A 588 -4.40 38.11 -24.77
CA ASN A 588 -5.10 39.20 -25.43
C ASN A 588 -4.36 40.52 -25.14
N GLU A 589 -3.79 41.16 -26.15
CA GLU A 589 -3.00 42.40 -26.00
C GLU A 589 -3.82 43.59 -25.49
N ARG A 590 -5.15 43.53 -25.60
CA ARG A 590 -6.09 44.59 -25.19
C ARG A 590 -6.44 44.54 -23.71
N LEU A 591 -5.92 43.56 -22.95
CA LEU A 591 -6.27 43.30 -21.56
C LEU A 591 -5.03 43.30 -20.64
N PRO A 592 -5.12 43.81 -19.40
CA PRO A 592 -4.01 43.79 -18.46
C PRO A 592 -3.71 42.38 -17.94
N ALA A 593 -2.43 42.08 -17.74
CA ALA A 593 -1.97 40.84 -17.09
C ALA A 593 -2.51 40.73 -15.65
N GLY A 594 -2.83 39.52 -15.20
CA GLY A 594 -3.34 39.26 -13.84
C GLY A 594 -2.26 39.18 -12.75
N ASP A 595 -2.62 39.53 -11.50
CA ASP A 595 -1.73 39.35 -10.33
C ASP A 595 -1.81 37.91 -9.80
N THR A 596 -0.65 37.24 -9.70
CA THR A 596 -0.53 35.84 -9.24
C THR A 596 -0.97 35.62 -7.79
N LYS A 597 -0.99 36.66 -6.95
CA LYS A 597 -1.41 36.56 -5.54
C LYS A 597 -2.82 36.00 -5.41
N TYR A 598 -3.68 36.20 -6.40
CA TYR A 598 -5.06 35.71 -6.40
C TYR A 598 -5.19 34.21 -6.68
N TYR A 599 -4.13 33.48 -7.08
CA TYR A 599 -4.25 32.09 -7.57
C TYR A 599 -3.81 30.97 -6.61
N ARG A 600 -3.49 31.24 -5.34
CA ARG A 600 -3.13 30.16 -4.40
C ARG A 600 -4.20 29.06 -4.29
N SER A 601 -3.82 27.82 -4.59
CA SER A 601 -4.55 26.58 -4.30
C SER A 601 -4.47 26.19 -2.81
N PRO A 602 -5.49 25.49 -2.26
CA PRO A 602 -5.46 25.00 -0.88
C PRO A 602 -4.97 23.54 -0.80
N PHE A 603 -3.98 23.27 0.07
CA PHE A 603 -3.32 21.96 0.22
C PHE A 603 -4.25 20.73 0.20
N PHE A 604 -5.38 20.75 0.90
CA PHE A 604 -6.31 19.61 0.94
C PHE A 604 -6.90 19.25 -0.44
N ARG A 605 -7.13 20.25 -1.30
CA ARG A 605 -7.58 20.02 -2.68
C ARG A 605 -6.47 19.39 -3.51
N ASP A 606 -5.24 19.90 -3.39
CA ASP A 606 -4.11 19.44 -4.19
C ASP A 606 -3.68 18.04 -3.77
N PHE A 607 -3.69 17.76 -2.46
CA PHE A 607 -3.53 16.43 -1.88
C PHE A 607 -4.57 15.43 -2.40
N TRP A 608 -5.86 15.79 -2.38
CA TRP A 608 -6.92 14.93 -2.90
C TRP A 608 -6.80 14.73 -4.41
N HIS A 609 -6.59 15.80 -5.18
CA HIS A 609 -6.44 15.76 -6.63
C HIS A 609 -5.27 14.88 -7.06
N LEU A 610 -4.10 15.02 -6.41
CA LEU A 610 -2.94 14.19 -6.69
C LEU A 610 -3.21 12.72 -6.32
N ASN A 611 -3.79 12.42 -5.16
CA ASN A 611 -4.09 11.03 -4.78
C ASN A 611 -5.11 10.36 -5.72
N VAL A 612 -6.15 11.07 -6.17
CA VAL A 612 -7.09 10.51 -7.15
C VAL A 612 -6.41 10.34 -8.51
N ALA A 613 -5.61 11.31 -8.99
CA ALA A 613 -4.85 11.17 -10.23
C ALA A 613 -3.89 9.96 -10.17
N MET A 614 -3.17 9.77 -9.05
CA MET A 614 -2.33 8.60 -8.80
C MET A 614 -3.12 7.30 -8.89
N MET A 615 -4.32 7.23 -8.30
CA MET A 615 -5.20 6.05 -8.38
C MET A 615 -5.69 5.81 -9.82
N THR A 616 -6.11 6.85 -10.54
CA THR A 616 -6.53 6.77 -11.94
C THR A 616 -5.40 6.26 -12.84
N SER A 617 -4.20 6.84 -12.75
CA SER A 617 -3.03 6.38 -13.51
C SER A 617 -2.58 4.97 -13.11
N ASN A 618 -2.67 4.62 -11.82
CA ASN A 618 -2.35 3.26 -11.34
C ASN A 618 -3.34 2.20 -11.88
N ASN A 619 -4.60 2.57 -12.11
CA ASN A 619 -5.60 1.72 -12.76
C ASN A 619 -5.44 1.67 -14.30
N ALA A 620 -4.79 2.67 -14.91
CA ALA A 620 -4.49 2.71 -16.34
C ALA A 620 -3.23 1.88 -16.73
N LEU A 621 -2.47 1.35 -15.76
CA LEU A 621 -1.31 0.46 -15.98
C LEU A 621 -1.72 -0.99 -16.32
N ILE A 622 -2.69 -1.13 -17.23
CA ILE A 622 -3.17 -2.40 -17.78
C ILE A 622 -2.10 -2.94 -18.75
N PRO A 623 -1.75 -4.23 -18.73
CA PRO A 623 -0.86 -4.82 -19.73
C PRO A 623 -1.46 -4.69 -21.14
N ASP A 624 -0.67 -4.18 -22.08
CA ASP A 624 -1.01 -4.08 -23.49
C ASP A 624 -0.90 -5.50 -24.11
N PRO A 625 -2.02 -6.14 -24.54
CA PRO A 625 -2.03 -7.56 -24.91
C PRO A 625 -1.20 -7.86 -26.17
N ASP A 626 -0.98 -6.86 -27.02
CA ASP A 626 -0.20 -6.95 -28.25
C ASP A 626 1.32 -6.76 -27.99
N LYS A 627 1.73 -6.57 -26.73
CA LYS A 627 3.13 -6.35 -26.32
C LYS A 627 3.59 -7.35 -25.27
N GLU A 628 4.48 -8.27 -25.66
CA GLU A 628 5.15 -9.15 -24.70
C GLU A 628 6.14 -8.39 -23.80
N ASP A 629 5.75 -8.14 -22.53
CA ASP A 629 6.70 -7.74 -21.48
C ASP A 629 7.41 -8.99 -20.94
N ILE A 630 8.62 -9.26 -21.47
CA ILE A 630 9.49 -10.38 -21.09
C ILE A 630 10.02 -10.32 -19.64
N LEU A 631 9.75 -9.24 -18.90
CA LEU A 631 10.15 -9.04 -17.51
C LEU A 631 8.96 -9.17 -16.55
N ALA A 632 7.72 -9.01 -17.05
CA ALA A 632 6.50 -9.20 -16.27
C ALA A 632 6.35 -10.66 -15.80
N SER A 633 5.70 -10.84 -14.65
CA SER A 633 5.44 -12.16 -14.07
C SER A 633 4.09 -12.20 -13.38
N LYS A 634 3.42 -13.35 -13.46
CA LYS A 634 2.06 -13.55 -12.92
C LYS A 634 2.18 -13.92 -11.43
N PRO A 635 1.18 -13.62 -10.59
CA PRO A 635 1.26 -13.90 -9.15
C PRO A 635 1.57 -15.37 -8.83
N PHE A 636 0.98 -16.30 -9.60
CA PHE A 636 1.22 -17.74 -9.49
C PHE A 636 2.68 -18.16 -9.73
N ASP A 637 3.47 -17.35 -10.46
CA ASP A 637 4.88 -17.65 -10.71
C ASP A 637 5.73 -17.46 -9.45
N TRP A 638 5.30 -16.63 -8.50
CA TRP A 638 6.17 -16.16 -7.41
C TRP A 638 6.43 -17.21 -6.32
N PRO A 639 5.44 -17.87 -5.68
CA PRO A 639 5.69 -18.71 -4.50
C PRO A 639 6.67 -19.87 -4.75
N PHE A 640 6.71 -20.40 -5.97
CA PHE A 640 7.63 -21.45 -6.38
C PHE A 640 8.77 -20.98 -7.29
N MET A 641 8.89 -19.68 -7.57
CA MET A 641 9.84 -19.11 -8.54
C MET A 641 9.80 -19.84 -9.89
N HIS A 642 8.73 -19.65 -10.65
CA HIS A 642 8.67 -20.10 -12.05
C HIS A 642 9.56 -19.20 -12.93
N LEU A 643 9.54 -17.89 -12.70
CA LEU A 643 10.38 -16.89 -13.36
C LEU A 643 11.17 -16.08 -12.31
N GLY A 644 12.38 -15.65 -12.66
CA GLY A 644 13.09 -14.54 -12.01
C GLY A 644 13.12 -13.31 -12.94
N LEU A 645 13.76 -12.21 -12.53
CA LEU A 645 13.79 -10.98 -13.33
C LEU A 645 15.23 -10.54 -13.65
N ARG A 646 15.50 -10.21 -14.91
CA ARG A 646 16.80 -9.66 -15.37
C ARG A 646 16.88 -8.17 -14.98
N MET A 647 17.82 -7.81 -14.10
CA MET A 647 17.90 -6.45 -13.54
C MET A 647 18.75 -5.47 -14.38
N CYS A 648 19.38 -5.91 -15.47
CA CYS A 648 20.30 -5.11 -16.28
C CYS A 648 20.44 -5.70 -17.69
N GLY A 649 21.34 -5.14 -18.51
CA GLY A 649 21.75 -5.76 -19.76
C GLY A 649 22.45 -7.11 -19.53
N TRP A 650 22.43 -7.98 -20.55
CA TRP A 650 22.89 -9.37 -20.45
C TRP A 650 24.15 -9.69 -21.25
N GLY A 651 24.81 -8.68 -21.82
CA GLY A 651 26.03 -8.85 -22.63
C GLY A 651 27.24 -9.28 -21.80
N ASP A 652 28.22 -9.94 -22.43
CA ASP A 652 29.30 -10.61 -21.70
C ASP A 652 30.25 -9.64 -20.98
N GLY A 653 30.52 -8.48 -21.58
CA GLY A 653 31.37 -7.41 -21.01
C GLY A 653 30.75 -6.61 -19.86
N GLN A 654 29.56 -6.95 -19.36
CA GLN A 654 28.92 -6.29 -18.22
C GLN A 654 28.57 -7.24 -17.08
N ALA A 655 28.61 -6.73 -15.83
CA ALA A 655 28.23 -7.48 -14.64
C ALA A 655 26.71 -7.69 -14.57
N LYS A 656 26.28 -8.96 -14.54
CA LYS A 656 24.85 -9.34 -14.65
C LYS A 656 24.21 -9.55 -13.27
N TYR A 657 22.99 -9.06 -13.09
CA TYR A 657 22.21 -9.19 -11.86
C TYR A 657 20.83 -9.80 -12.16
N TYR A 658 20.47 -10.87 -11.44
CA TYR A 658 19.21 -11.58 -11.62
C TYR A 658 18.45 -11.64 -10.30
N LEU A 659 17.27 -11.05 -10.27
CA LEU A 659 16.39 -11.08 -9.12
C LEU A 659 15.71 -12.45 -9.03
N MET A 660 16.28 -13.30 -8.18
CA MET A 660 15.70 -14.55 -7.71
C MET A 660 15.93 -14.70 -6.21
N GLY A 661 15.00 -15.39 -5.56
CA GLY A 661 15.08 -15.75 -4.15
C GLY A 661 16.06 -16.89 -3.86
N ASN A 662 16.12 -17.29 -2.59
CA ASN A 662 16.74 -18.54 -2.15
C ASN A 662 15.70 -19.69 -2.24
N PRO A 663 15.87 -20.69 -3.16
CA PRO A 663 14.91 -21.78 -3.36
C PRO A 663 14.46 -22.50 -2.09
N ILE A 664 15.35 -22.73 -1.13
CA ILE A 664 15.02 -23.42 0.13
C ILE A 664 14.05 -22.59 0.96
N VAL A 665 14.26 -21.27 1.00
CA VAL A 665 13.41 -20.32 1.75
C VAL A 665 12.05 -20.14 1.07
N TRP A 666 12.01 -19.99 -0.26
CA TRP A 666 10.78 -19.74 -1.00
C TRP A 666 9.89 -20.99 -1.09
N TRP A 667 10.46 -22.13 -1.51
CA TRP A 667 9.69 -23.39 -1.60
C TRP A 667 9.30 -23.90 -0.22
N GLY A 668 10.17 -23.74 0.79
CA GLY A 668 9.87 -24.04 2.19
C GLY A 668 8.74 -23.15 2.71
N GLY A 669 8.80 -21.84 2.46
CA GLY A 669 7.75 -20.88 2.84
C GLY A 669 6.41 -21.19 2.20
N ALA A 670 6.36 -21.38 0.88
CA ALA A 670 5.15 -21.74 0.14
C ALA A 670 4.55 -23.07 0.64
N THR A 671 5.39 -24.09 0.89
CA THR A 671 4.95 -25.38 1.45
C THR A 671 4.45 -25.24 2.88
N SER A 672 5.08 -24.40 3.71
CA SER A 672 4.70 -24.20 5.11
C SER A 672 3.28 -23.66 5.26
N LEU A 673 2.80 -22.83 4.33
CA LEU A 673 1.43 -22.32 4.34
C LEU A 673 0.41 -23.45 4.15
N ALA A 674 0.64 -24.36 3.18
CA ALA A 674 -0.20 -25.54 2.99
C ALA A 674 -0.15 -26.50 4.20
N VAL A 675 1.04 -26.73 4.77
CA VAL A 675 1.21 -27.56 5.96
C VAL A 675 0.54 -26.92 7.19
N SER A 676 0.53 -25.59 7.32
CA SER A 676 -0.11 -24.88 8.44
C SER A 676 -1.63 -25.07 8.45
N LEU A 677 -2.27 -25.00 7.27
CA LEU A 677 -3.71 -25.28 7.12
C LEU A 677 -4.03 -26.75 7.45
N GLY A 678 -3.20 -27.69 6.99
CA GLY A 678 -3.35 -29.11 7.33
C GLY A 678 -3.18 -29.39 8.83
N ALA A 679 -2.17 -28.77 9.46
CA ALA A 679 -1.92 -28.88 10.90
C ALA A 679 -3.09 -28.29 11.72
N LEU A 680 -3.55 -27.09 11.37
CA LEU A 680 -4.69 -26.43 12.01
C LEU A 680 -5.96 -27.28 11.89
N ALA A 681 -6.26 -27.81 10.70
CA ALA A 681 -7.39 -28.70 10.50
C ALA A 681 -7.30 -29.97 11.37
N VAL A 682 -6.12 -30.61 11.44
CA VAL A 682 -5.89 -31.77 12.31
C VAL A 682 -6.10 -31.42 13.79
N TYR A 683 -5.60 -30.28 14.27
CA TYR A 683 -5.82 -29.86 15.65
C TYR A 683 -7.30 -29.56 15.93
N LEU A 684 -8.00 -28.85 15.05
CA LEU A 684 -9.44 -28.58 15.20
C LEU A 684 -10.27 -29.87 15.21
N PHE A 685 -10.00 -30.83 14.31
CA PHE A 685 -10.68 -32.13 14.33
C PHE A 685 -10.40 -32.92 15.62
N ARG A 686 -9.18 -32.85 16.17
CA ARG A 686 -8.81 -33.54 17.40
C ARG A 686 -9.39 -32.87 18.65
N GLN A 687 -9.45 -31.53 18.68
CA GLN A 687 -10.14 -30.74 19.69
C GLN A 687 -11.66 -31.01 19.68
N GLN A 688 -12.28 -31.11 18.50
CA GLN A 688 -13.69 -31.50 18.37
C GLN A 688 -13.95 -32.93 18.85
N ARG A 689 -12.98 -33.84 18.64
CA ARG A 689 -12.92 -35.19 19.24
C ARG A 689 -12.49 -35.21 20.72
N LYS A 690 -12.37 -34.06 21.37
CA LYS A 690 -12.01 -33.87 22.79
C LYS A 690 -10.61 -34.35 23.20
N TYR A 691 -9.67 -34.45 22.25
CA TYR A 691 -8.24 -34.58 22.57
C TYR A 691 -7.65 -33.20 22.90
N THR A 692 -6.99 -33.10 24.05
CA THR A 692 -6.19 -31.93 24.45
C THR A 692 -4.73 -32.13 24.04
N ASP A 693 -4.31 -31.53 22.92
CA ASP A 693 -2.95 -31.67 22.39
C ASP A 693 -1.91 -30.71 23.00
N MET A 694 -2.38 -29.59 23.54
CA MET A 694 -1.58 -28.45 24.02
C MET A 694 -2.27 -27.85 25.25
N ASP A 695 -1.53 -27.10 26.06
CA ASP A 695 -2.15 -26.21 27.05
C ASP A 695 -2.82 -25.00 26.38
N ALA A 696 -3.73 -24.31 27.09
CA ALA A 696 -4.47 -23.16 26.57
C ALA A 696 -3.53 -22.04 26.08
N HIS A 697 -2.45 -21.74 26.82
CA HIS A 697 -1.46 -20.74 26.41
C HIS A 697 -0.64 -21.19 25.18
N GLU A 698 -0.28 -22.47 25.10
CA GLU A 698 0.43 -23.04 23.94
C GLU A 698 -0.44 -22.96 22.67
N TRP A 699 -1.75 -23.20 22.81
CA TRP A 699 -2.72 -23.07 21.72
C TRP A 699 -2.98 -21.61 21.31
N GLU A 700 -3.11 -20.70 22.27
CA GLU A 700 -3.27 -19.25 22.02
C GLU A 700 -2.06 -18.70 21.25
N HIS A 701 -0.84 -19.05 21.68
CA HIS A 701 0.41 -18.67 21.03
C HIS A 701 0.53 -19.25 19.60
N PHE A 702 0.21 -20.54 19.42
CA PHE A 702 0.17 -21.18 18.10
C PHE A 702 -0.81 -20.48 17.15
N LEU A 703 -2.01 -20.16 17.63
CA LEU A 703 -2.98 -19.41 16.83
C LEU A 703 -2.54 -17.97 16.55
N TYR A 704 -1.97 -17.24 17.52
CA TYR A 704 -1.53 -15.86 17.31
C TYR A 704 -0.45 -15.76 16.21
N VAL A 705 0.64 -16.52 16.35
CA VAL A 705 1.73 -16.50 15.35
C VAL A 705 1.25 -17.04 14.01
N GLY A 706 0.43 -18.10 14.02
CA GLY A 706 -0.20 -18.65 12.82
C GLY A 706 -1.10 -17.65 12.09
N LYS A 707 -1.93 -16.86 12.80
CA LYS A 707 -2.76 -15.79 12.23
C LYS A 707 -1.91 -14.68 11.61
N VAL A 708 -0.92 -14.16 12.35
CA VAL A 708 -0.04 -13.07 11.88
C VAL A 708 0.68 -13.48 10.60
N ALA A 709 1.20 -14.71 10.53
CA ALA A 709 1.87 -15.23 9.35
C ALA A 709 0.90 -15.57 8.20
N PHE A 710 -0.23 -16.22 8.47
CA PHE A 710 -1.16 -16.64 7.40
C PHE A 710 -1.94 -15.46 6.81
N PHE A 711 -2.57 -14.62 7.63
CA PHE A 711 -3.30 -13.45 7.14
C PHE A 711 -2.35 -12.38 6.61
N GLY A 712 -1.14 -12.24 7.18
CA GLY A 712 -0.10 -11.39 6.63
C GLY A 712 0.29 -11.80 5.21
N TRP A 713 0.53 -13.10 4.97
CA TRP A 713 0.78 -13.60 3.62
C TRP A 713 -0.43 -13.40 2.70
N ALA A 714 -1.63 -13.79 3.14
CA ALA A 714 -2.84 -13.72 2.32
C ALA A 714 -3.17 -12.28 1.88
N LEU A 715 -3.10 -11.30 2.80
CA LEU A 715 -3.34 -9.89 2.49
C LEU A 715 -2.30 -9.29 1.54
N HIS A 716 -1.06 -9.79 1.54
CA HIS A 716 -0.01 -9.35 0.61
C HIS A 716 0.09 -10.22 -0.67
N TYR A 717 -0.75 -11.25 -0.83
CA TYR A 717 -0.75 -12.13 -2.01
C TYR A 717 -2.06 -12.05 -2.81
N VAL A 718 -3.19 -12.24 -2.13
CA VAL A 718 -4.51 -12.37 -2.77
C VAL A 718 -4.92 -11.13 -3.59
N PRO A 719 -4.63 -9.87 -3.20
CA PRO A 719 -4.93 -8.72 -4.04
C PRO A 719 -4.28 -8.79 -5.43
N PHE A 720 -3.06 -9.33 -5.53
CA PHE A 720 -2.38 -9.47 -6.82
C PHE A 720 -3.05 -10.48 -7.76
N LEU A 721 -3.78 -11.48 -7.22
CA LEU A 721 -4.57 -12.43 -8.01
C LEU A 721 -5.79 -11.76 -8.69
N ILE A 722 -6.21 -10.59 -8.20
CA ILE A 722 -7.41 -9.84 -8.64
C ILE A 722 -7.00 -8.61 -9.47
N MET A 723 -5.77 -8.11 -9.31
CA MET A 723 -5.27 -6.90 -9.96
C MET A 723 -4.91 -7.10 -11.44
N GLY A 724 -5.76 -6.61 -12.35
CA GLY A 724 -5.54 -6.60 -13.81
C GLY A 724 -4.50 -5.58 -14.32
N ARG A 725 -3.35 -5.46 -13.66
CA ARG A 725 -2.25 -4.54 -14.01
C ARG A 725 -0.93 -5.29 -14.20
N VAL A 726 0.09 -4.61 -14.74
CA VAL A 726 1.44 -5.18 -14.84
C VAL A 726 2.03 -5.43 -13.43
N THR A 727 2.63 -6.62 -13.25
CA THR A 727 3.25 -7.08 -12.00
C THR A 727 4.60 -7.75 -12.24
N TYR A 728 5.50 -7.67 -11.25
CA TYR A 728 6.89 -8.13 -11.31
C TYR A 728 7.28 -8.88 -10.03
N VAL A 729 8.28 -9.78 -10.10
CA VAL A 729 8.69 -10.67 -8.99
C VAL A 729 8.97 -9.94 -7.67
N HIS A 730 9.45 -8.68 -7.72
CA HIS A 730 9.70 -7.87 -6.52
C HIS A 730 8.44 -7.65 -5.66
N HIS A 731 7.23 -7.73 -6.23
CA HIS A 731 5.96 -7.56 -5.52
C HIS A 731 5.70 -8.64 -4.46
N TYR A 732 6.31 -9.83 -4.61
CA TYR A 732 6.20 -10.92 -3.64
C TYR A 732 7.16 -10.77 -2.45
N LEU A 733 8.14 -9.85 -2.49
CA LEU A 733 9.16 -9.74 -1.44
C LEU A 733 8.61 -9.32 -0.06
N PRO A 734 7.59 -8.45 0.07
CA PRO A 734 6.91 -8.23 1.35
C PRO A 734 6.10 -9.46 1.79
N THR A 735 5.45 -10.12 0.84
CA THR A 735 4.62 -11.32 1.02
C THR A 735 5.44 -12.51 1.56
N LEU A 736 6.66 -12.68 1.03
CA LEU A 736 7.63 -13.70 1.44
C LEU A 736 7.96 -13.64 2.94
N TYR A 737 7.97 -12.44 3.55
CA TYR A 737 8.31 -12.28 4.97
C TYR A 737 7.37 -13.09 5.87
N PHE A 738 6.08 -13.06 5.57
CA PHE A 738 5.07 -13.81 6.29
C PHE A 738 5.16 -15.32 6.05
N ALA A 739 5.58 -15.75 4.85
CA ALA A 739 5.88 -17.16 4.58
C ALA A 739 7.13 -17.66 5.33
N VAL A 740 8.14 -16.79 5.52
CA VAL A 740 9.33 -17.06 6.35
C VAL A 740 8.96 -17.18 7.83
N LEU A 741 8.08 -16.31 8.34
CA LEU A 741 7.54 -16.44 9.70
C LEU A 741 6.74 -17.75 9.87
N MET A 742 5.92 -18.14 8.89
CA MET A 742 5.18 -19.41 8.95
C MET A 742 6.11 -20.63 8.97
N LEU A 743 7.13 -20.66 8.10
CA LEU A 743 8.11 -21.75 8.06
C LEU A 743 8.86 -21.88 9.38
N ALA A 744 9.32 -20.76 9.96
CA ALA A 744 9.96 -20.77 11.26
C ALA A 744 9.02 -21.24 12.38
N HIS A 745 7.78 -20.77 12.38
CA HIS A 745 6.76 -21.14 13.38
C HIS A 745 6.46 -22.65 13.37
N LEU A 746 6.28 -23.27 12.19
CA LEU A 746 6.03 -24.71 12.10
C LEU A 746 7.26 -25.55 12.50
N LEU A 747 8.47 -25.12 12.14
CA LEU A 747 9.70 -25.81 12.56
C LEU A 747 9.93 -25.68 14.07
N ASP A 748 9.59 -24.54 14.66
CA ASP A 748 9.60 -24.37 16.11
C ASP A 748 8.61 -25.33 16.79
N HIS A 749 7.34 -25.27 16.38
CA HIS A 749 6.26 -26.07 16.96
C HIS A 749 6.53 -27.58 16.88
N PHE A 750 6.86 -28.09 15.69
CA PHE A 750 7.04 -29.53 15.47
C PHE A 750 8.42 -30.07 15.87
N ILE A 751 9.46 -29.22 15.90
CA ILE A 751 10.85 -29.65 16.16
C ILE A 751 11.45 -28.97 17.39
N PHE A 752 11.67 -27.65 17.37
CA PHE A 752 12.54 -26.98 18.35
C PHE A 752 11.90 -26.83 19.74
N SER A 753 10.62 -26.47 19.82
CA SER A 753 9.86 -26.39 21.07
C SER A 753 9.20 -27.73 21.45
N SER A 754 8.90 -28.59 20.47
CA SER A 754 8.33 -29.94 20.67
C SER A 754 9.02 -30.75 21.78
N ARG A 755 8.24 -31.24 22.74
CA ARG A 755 8.69 -32.09 23.86
C ARG A 755 9.13 -33.51 23.43
N ARG A 756 8.85 -33.91 22.18
CA ARG A 756 9.09 -35.28 21.67
C ARG A 756 10.53 -35.54 21.22
N TRP A 757 11.30 -34.50 20.89
CA TRP A 757 12.63 -34.63 20.30
C TRP A 757 13.76 -34.37 21.29
N THR A 758 14.85 -35.15 21.16
CA THR A 758 16.07 -34.92 21.97
C THR A 758 16.78 -33.64 21.53
N GLN A 759 17.55 -33.02 22.43
CA GLN A 759 18.36 -31.83 22.08
C GLN A 759 19.37 -32.11 20.95
N ARG A 760 19.89 -33.35 20.84
CA ARG A 760 20.72 -33.76 19.70
C ARG A 760 19.94 -33.72 18.39
N THR A 761 18.72 -34.25 18.37
CA THR A 761 17.84 -34.20 17.19
C THR A 761 17.54 -32.75 16.81
N LYS A 762 17.18 -31.89 17.77
CA LYS A 762 16.89 -30.47 17.53
C LYS A 762 18.09 -29.72 16.94
N ALA A 763 19.30 -29.93 17.48
CA ALA A 763 20.53 -29.35 16.95
C ALA A 763 20.88 -29.86 15.54
N ILE A 764 20.67 -31.16 15.25
CA ILE A 764 20.87 -31.73 13.91
C ILE A 764 19.87 -31.14 12.91
N SER A 765 18.58 -31.08 13.25
CA SER A 765 17.55 -30.47 12.39
C SER A 765 17.83 -28.98 12.13
N PHE A 766 18.21 -28.22 13.16
CA PHE A 766 18.61 -26.82 13.00
C PHE A 766 19.85 -26.69 12.09
N GLY A 767 20.89 -27.51 12.32
CA GLY A 767 22.11 -27.52 11.50
C GLY A 767 21.85 -27.86 10.03
N ILE A 768 20.92 -28.76 9.75
CA ILE A 768 20.46 -29.07 8.39
C ILE A 768 19.73 -27.86 7.78
N CYS A 769 18.70 -27.33 8.45
CA CYS A 769 17.92 -26.20 7.92
C CYS A 769 18.78 -24.95 7.69
N ALA A 770 19.58 -24.54 8.67
CA ALA A 770 20.51 -23.42 8.55
C ALA A 770 21.59 -23.68 7.49
N GLY A 771 22.17 -24.89 7.47
CA GLY A 771 23.16 -25.30 6.49
C GLY A 771 22.65 -25.25 5.05
N SER A 772 21.42 -25.75 4.79
CA SER A 772 20.80 -25.69 3.46
C SER A 772 20.52 -24.25 3.01
N VAL A 773 20.03 -23.38 3.90
CA VAL A 773 19.78 -21.96 3.57
C VAL A 773 21.09 -21.24 3.24
N VAL A 774 22.14 -21.43 4.05
CA VAL A 774 23.47 -20.79 3.86
C VAL A 774 24.21 -21.37 2.64
N PHE A 775 24.11 -22.68 2.38
CA PHE A 775 24.67 -23.30 1.18
C PHE A 775 24.00 -22.79 -0.09
N CYS A 776 22.67 -22.72 -0.10
CA CYS A 776 21.92 -22.24 -1.25
C CYS A 776 22.20 -20.74 -1.53
N PHE A 777 22.35 -19.94 -0.48
CA PHE A 777 22.87 -18.57 -0.59
C PHE A 777 24.29 -18.54 -1.18
N TRP A 778 25.23 -19.34 -0.66
CA TRP A 778 26.61 -19.39 -1.15
C TRP A 778 26.71 -19.82 -2.62
N TRP A 779 25.80 -20.68 -3.08
CA TRP A 779 25.68 -21.10 -4.47
C TRP A 779 25.17 -19.96 -5.36
N PHE A 780 24.06 -19.34 -4.99
CA PHE A 780 23.40 -18.32 -5.82
C PHE A 780 23.93 -16.90 -5.66
N LYS A 781 24.80 -16.60 -4.68
CA LYS A 781 25.33 -15.25 -4.37
C LYS A 781 25.74 -14.40 -5.58
N GLY A 782 26.25 -15.02 -6.65
CA GLY A 782 26.64 -14.33 -7.88
C GLY A 782 25.51 -13.53 -8.51
N VAL A 783 24.26 -14.03 -8.49
CA VAL A 783 23.12 -13.32 -9.09
C VAL A 783 22.78 -11.99 -8.41
N ALA A 784 23.16 -11.85 -7.13
CA ALA A 784 22.92 -10.65 -6.32
C ALA A 784 24.17 -9.78 -6.11
N PHE A 785 25.38 -10.35 -6.20
CA PHE A 785 26.66 -9.61 -6.11
C PHE A 785 27.20 -9.15 -7.47
N GLY A 786 26.74 -9.75 -8.57
CA GLY A 786 27.20 -9.52 -9.94
C GLY A 786 27.87 -10.77 -10.51
N ILE A 787 27.44 -11.19 -11.71
CA ILE A 787 28.08 -12.25 -12.49
C ILE A 787 28.96 -11.61 -13.56
N ASP A 788 30.26 -11.86 -13.48
CA ASP A 788 31.30 -11.35 -14.38
C ASP A 788 31.52 -12.32 -15.56
N GLY A 789 31.76 -11.79 -16.76
CA GLY A 789 32.06 -12.59 -17.97
C GLY A 789 30.85 -13.30 -18.60
N PRO A 790 31.07 -14.25 -19.53
CA PRO A 790 30.00 -14.90 -20.28
C PRO A 790 29.11 -15.78 -19.40
N ILE A 791 27.79 -15.55 -19.44
CA ILE A 791 26.85 -16.21 -18.51
C ILE A 791 26.82 -17.74 -18.65
N ASN A 792 27.12 -18.25 -19.84
CA ASN A 792 27.11 -19.68 -20.14
C ASN A 792 28.33 -20.46 -19.58
N GLU A 793 29.34 -19.76 -19.05
CA GLU A 793 30.46 -20.37 -18.30
C GLU A 793 30.05 -20.73 -16.86
N HIS A 794 29.09 -19.99 -16.28
CA HIS A 794 28.64 -20.11 -14.88
C HIS A 794 27.65 -21.28 -14.69
N LYS A 795 28.14 -22.50 -14.93
CA LYS A 795 27.38 -23.75 -14.87
C LYS A 795 26.74 -23.99 -13.50
N GLY A 796 25.54 -24.60 -13.51
CA GLY A 796 24.83 -25.04 -12.30
C GLY A 796 23.83 -24.05 -11.69
N LEU A 797 23.60 -22.88 -12.31
CA LEU A 797 22.58 -21.92 -11.86
C LEU A 797 21.14 -22.31 -12.28
N LEU A 798 20.97 -23.03 -13.39
CA LEU A 798 19.66 -23.43 -13.92
C LEU A 798 19.08 -24.65 -13.20
N TRP A 799 18.59 -24.49 -11.97
CA TRP A 799 17.85 -25.55 -11.26
C TRP A 799 16.44 -25.74 -11.83
N ARG A 800 15.91 -24.75 -12.57
CA ARG A 800 14.59 -24.81 -13.22
C ARG A 800 14.68 -24.31 -14.66
N LYS A 801 14.15 -25.09 -15.62
CA LYS A 801 14.21 -24.78 -17.07
C LYS A 801 13.61 -23.42 -17.46
N SER A 802 12.68 -22.90 -16.67
CA SER A 802 12.00 -21.62 -16.92
C SER A 802 12.78 -20.39 -16.43
N TRP A 803 13.89 -20.56 -15.70
CA TRP A 803 14.74 -19.43 -15.31
C TRP A 803 15.60 -18.99 -16.51
N ASN A 804 15.27 -17.84 -17.10
CA ASN A 804 15.98 -17.22 -18.22
C ASN A 804 17.34 -16.62 -17.80
N ILE A 805 18.19 -17.41 -17.14
CA ILE A 805 19.53 -17.00 -16.68
C ILE A 805 20.53 -17.04 -17.85
N TYR A 806 20.70 -18.19 -18.50
CA TYR A 806 21.60 -18.35 -19.64
C TYR A 806 21.08 -17.64 -20.91
N THR A 807 21.97 -17.38 -21.85
CA THR A 807 21.62 -17.08 -23.25
C THR A 807 21.48 -18.40 -24.02
N GLN A 808 20.47 -18.46 -24.90
CA GLN A 808 20.32 -19.54 -25.89
C GLN A 808 21.31 -19.33 -27.04
#